data_AF-A0A6M0SDR0-F1
#
_entry.id   AF-A0A6M0SDR0-F1
#
_cell.length_a   1.000
_cell.length_b   1.000
_cell.length_c   1.000
_cell.angle_alpha   90.00
_cell.angle_beta   90.00
_cell.angle_gamma   90.00
#
_symmetry.space_group_name_H-M   'P 1'
#
loop_
_entity.id
_entity.type
_entity.pdbx_description
1 polymer ?
#
loop_
_entity_poly.entity_id
_entity_poly.type
_entity_poly.pdbx_seq_one_letter_code
_entity_poly.pdbx_strand_id
1 'polypeptide(L)'
;MVSTFANPVVNSAISLGTQAFDETDPVQLWPNDSLETVEVVIRAVYRQVLGNTHVMESERATVADAESQLRSHAITVREFIRQIAKSELYRSRFFEPCSRNRFIELNFKHLLGRAPNSYSDIADHSYLLEAQGFEADIDSYLDSDEYQQTFGESMVPYYRGHKSPTGQQVSGFPNLLKLLRGAASHDNNLAHNQQARLNQALMANQIGKIAPVTRPTTLWKSPATQELEARYAAYAAARFSPARPAIELGTQAFDETAPVELRPNDSLAAVEVVIQAVYRQVLGNAHVMESERAAIADAEAQLQSQTITVREFIRRVAKSELYRSRFFEPCSRSRFIELNFKHLLGRAPNNYSDIADHSQILDSAGYETEIDAYLGSDEYLQVFGDNTVPYYRGHQSPIGQKVAGFANLLKLLRGRASNDSNPAYYVSQARLIQATMTNKIGEIEAVNSPAKRQLTVIEPERLLTEQEKIAQQTFQGYAPFRQTSPVELLPGASTEESEVVIRAIYRQVMGNAHIMESERLVVPESQLKNGNLSVREFVRQVAKSELYQSRFTNCYRYRAMELHFKHLLGRAPQNFAEMKAHSAILDTEGYEADIDSYINSDEYQNAFGENIVPYYRGYNSAPGQTMVEFTNMLHLLKGASGSDKDLTDNRPRVTNAMLPYQPIKVSKPRDAQEILAEIFNFTPAATPVIPEPKESEQDILIAKLQQQLADLRSTASVGESVLRKGAQPKAVLSGGISSKQADEKAALIERLRGELMEAQALAAVGASRLNKWQQRNFR
;
A
#
# COMPACT_ATOMS: atom_id res chain seq x y z
N MET A 1 44.65 -9.47 33.51
CA MET A 1 43.70 -10.30 32.76
C MET A 1 42.42 -9.49 32.61
N VAL A 2 42.25 -8.83 31.47
CA VAL A 2 41.09 -7.98 31.20
C VAL A 2 40.00 -8.88 30.62
N SER A 3 38.99 -9.18 31.43
CA SER A 3 37.78 -9.87 30.99
C SER A 3 36.97 -8.92 30.13
N THR A 4 37.03 -9.10 28.82
CA THR A 4 36.20 -8.38 27.86
C THR A 4 34.75 -8.76 28.09
N PHE A 5 33.96 -7.83 28.64
CA PHE A 5 32.51 -7.96 28.74
C PHE A 5 31.91 -8.09 27.34
N ALA A 6 31.35 -9.25 27.03
CA ALA A 6 30.60 -9.51 25.80
C ALA A 6 29.24 -8.80 25.87
N ASN A 7 29.11 -7.71 25.12
CA ASN A 7 27.87 -6.95 24.95
C ASN A 7 26.86 -7.77 24.11
N PRO A 8 25.59 -7.96 24.53
CA PRO A 8 24.61 -8.80 23.83
C PRO A 8 23.94 -8.12 22.63
N VAL A 9 24.52 -7.04 22.08
CA VAL A 9 24.23 -6.63 20.71
C VAL A 9 24.84 -7.72 19.82
N VAL A 10 24.02 -8.73 19.52
CA VAL A 10 24.23 -9.76 18.50
C VAL A 10 25.19 -9.24 17.45
N ASN A 11 26.37 -9.86 17.34
CA ASN A 11 27.40 -9.56 16.34
C ASN A 11 26.72 -9.25 14.99
N SER A 12 26.54 -7.97 14.67
CA SER A 12 25.95 -7.55 13.41
C SER A 12 26.82 -8.08 12.26
N ALA A 13 28.12 -8.20 12.49
CA ALA A 13 29.07 -8.87 11.61
C ALA A 13 28.74 -10.36 11.33
N ILE A 14 28.19 -11.11 12.28
CA ILE A 14 27.71 -12.48 12.06
C ILE A 14 26.43 -12.45 11.20
N SER A 15 25.48 -11.57 11.53
CA SER A 15 24.21 -11.49 10.80
C SER A 15 24.36 -10.99 9.36
N LEU A 16 25.35 -10.12 9.10
CA LEU A 16 25.70 -9.64 7.75
C LEU A 16 26.74 -10.52 7.06
N GLY A 17 27.32 -11.51 7.76
CA GLY A 17 28.34 -12.42 7.22
C GLY A 17 29.68 -11.74 6.91
N THR A 18 29.99 -10.61 7.54
CA THR A 18 31.22 -9.83 7.30
C THR A 18 32.41 -10.31 8.13
N GLN A 19 32.17 -11.01 9.25
CA GLN A 19 33.23 -11.48 10.15
C GLN A 19 34.27 -12.38 9.46
N ALA A 20 33.84 -13.21 8.51
CA ALA A 20 34.74 -14.10 7.77
C ALA A 20 35.77 -13.33 6.91
N PHE A 21 35.54 -12.05 6.62
CA PHE A 21 36.49 -11.19 5.89
C PHE A 21 37.39 -10.37 6.84
N ASP A 22 37.01 -10.22 8.11
CA ASP A 22 37.82 -9.56 9.14
C ASP A 22 38.96 -10.46 9.65
N GLU A 23 38.75 -11.78 9.61
CA GLU A 23 39.70 -12.79 10.10
C GLU A 23 40.74 -13.22 9.05
N THR A 24 40.58 -12.80 7.79
CA THR A 24 41.54 -13.14 6.72
C THR A 24 42.59 -12.05 6.57
N ASP A 25 43.81 -12.35 6.99
CA ASP A 25 44.96 -11.47 6.75
C ASP A 25 45.28 -11.34 5.26
N PRO A 26 45.74 -10.17 4.81
CA PRO A 26 46.15 -9.96 3.43
C PRO A 26 47.29 -10.92 3.03
N VAL A 27 47.11 -11.68 1.94
CA VAL A 27 48.11 -12.61 1.37
C VAL A 27 49.11 -11.90 0.44
N GLN A 28 50.35 -11.72 0.90
CA GLN A 28 51.44 -11.08 0.15
C GLN A 28 52.51 -12.09 -0.28
N LEU A 29 53.09 -11.90 -1.47
CA LEU A 29 54.23 -12.67 -1.96
C LEU A 29 55.54 -11.92 -1.70
N TRP A 30 56.48 -12.55 -0.99
CA TRP A 30 57.82 -12.04 -0.77
C TRP A 30 58.83 -12.69 -1.74
N PRO A 31 59.97 -12.04 -2.03
CA PRO A 31 60.96 -12.55 -2.98
C PRO A 31 61.58 -13.91 -2.62
N ASN A 32 61.59 -14.29 -1.33
CA ASN A 32 62.25 -15.50 -0.82
C ASN A 32 61.24 -16.54 -0.29
N ASP A 33 59.98 -16.47 -0.72
CA ASP A 33 58.93 -17.37 -0.23
C ASP A 33 59.09 -18.81 -0.73
N SER A 34 58.59 -19.75 0.08
CA SER A 34 58.56 -21.17 -0.29
C SER A 34 57.54 -21.44 -1.40
N LEU A 35 57.74 -22.51 -2.18
CA LEU A 35 56.78 -22.93 -3.20
C LEU A 35 55.37 -23.19 -2.64
N GLU A 36 55.28 -23.66 -1.40
CA GLU A 36 54.00 -23.88 -0.71
C GLU A 36 53.27 -22.55 -0.47
N THR A 37 54.00 -21.50 -0.09
CA THR A 37 53.45 -20.14 0.06
C THR A 37 52.96 -19.59 -1.28
N VAL A 38 53.74 -19.80 -2.36
CA VAL A 38 53.33 -19.40 -3.73
C VAL A 38 52.03 -20.09 -4.14
N GLU A 39 51.83 -21.37 -3.78
CA GLU A 39 50.56 -22.05 -4.05
C GLU A 39 49.37 -21.42 -3.30
N VAL A 40 49.58 -20.98 -2.05
CA VAL A 40 48.55 -20.26 -1.30
C VAL A 40 48.19 -18.94 -1.98
N VAL A 41 49.19 -18.21 -2.49
CA VAL A 41 49.00 -16.98 -3.28
C VAL A 41 48.18 -17.28 -4.55
N ILE A 42 48.52 -18.32 -5.31
CA ILE A 42 47.79 -18.72 -6.52
C ILE A 42 46.31 -19.02 -6.19
N ARG A 43 46.06 -19.79 -5.12
CA ARG A 43 44.70 -20.13 -4.69
C ARG A 43 43.92 -18.89 -4.24
N ALA A 44 44.58 -17.96 -3.55
CA ALA A 44 43.98 -16.70 -3.13
C ALA A 44 43.61 -15.82 -4.35
N VAL A 45 44.49 -15.72 -5.34
CA VAL A 45 44.24 -14.98 -6.60
C VAL A 45 43.04 -15.59 -7.33
N TYR A 46 42.98 -16.91 -7.49
CA TYR A 46 41.82 -17.54 -8.13
C TYR A 46 40.52 -17.31 -7.36
N ARG A 47 40.56 -17.39 -6.03
CA ARG A 47 39.37 -17.12 -5.21
C ARG A 47 38.87 -15.69 -5.39
N GLN A 48 39.78 -14.73 -5.47
CA GLN A 48 39.44 -13.32 -5.61
C GLN A 48 38.97 -12.97 -7.03
N VAL A 49 39.82 -13.22 -8.03
CA VAL A 49 39.62 -12.79 -9.42
C VAL A 49 38.48 -13.57 -10.07
N LEU A 50 38.36 -14.87 -9.78
CA LEU A 50 37.30 -15.71 -10.34
C LEU A 50 36.05 -15.77 -9.46
N GLY A 51 35.92 -14.87 -8.49
CA GLY A 51 34.67 -14.68 -7.72
C GLY A 51 34.22 -15.92 -6.97
N ASN A 52 35.16 -16.61 -6.31
CA ASN A 52 34.93 -17.82 -5.50
C ASN A 52 34.27 -18.98 -6.28
N THR A 53 34.49 -19.04 -7.59
CA THR A 53 34.06 -20.15 -8.43
C THR A 53 35.08 -21.29 -8.40
N HIS A 54 34.60 -22.52 -8.47
CA HIS A 54 35.50 -23.67 -8.63
C HIS A 54 36.14 -23.64 -10.03
N VAL A 55 37.44 -23.93 -10.09
CA VAL A 55 38.22 -23.98 -11.32
C VAL A 55 38.57 -25.43 -11.59
N MET A 56 38.19 -25.95 -12.75
CA MET A 56 38.52 -27.32 -13.14
C MET A 56 39.99 -27.43 -13.58
N GLU A 57 40.57 -28.63 -13.54
CA GLU A 57 41.96 -28.82 -13.97
C GLU A 57 42.18 -28.48 -15.45
N SER A 58 41.22 -28.80 -16.32
CA SER A 58 41.26 -28.44 -17.75
C SER A 58 41.22 -26.94 -17.98
N GLU A 59 40.46 -26.23 -17.15
CA GLU A 59 40.35 -24.78 -17.16
C GLU A 59 41.64 -24.13 -16.65
N ARG A 60 42.22 -24.69 -15.57
CA ARG A 60 43.51 -24.27 -15.02
C ARG A 60 44.66 -24.44 -16.01
N ALA A 61 44.60 -25.46 -16.87
CA ALA A 61 45.61 -25.70 -17.90
C ALA A 61 45.76 -24.52 -18.87
N THR A 62 44.70 -23.74 -19.12
CA THR A 62 44.75 -22.54 -19.99
C THR A 62 45.60 -21.40 -19.42
N VAL A 63 45.86 -21.42 -18.10
CA VAL A 63 46.62 -20.40 -17.37
C VAL A 63 47.92 -20.98 -16.77
N ALA A 64 48.30 -22.21 -17.15
CA ALA A 64 49.44 -22.92 -16.57
C ALA A 64 50.79 -22.22 -16.80
N ASP A 65 50.94 -21.50 -17.91
CA ASP A 65 52.15 -20.73 -18.23
C ASP A 65 52.35 -19.60 -17.22
N ALA A 66 51.27 -18.87 -16.90
CA ALA A 66 51.27 -17.80 -15.91
C ALA A 66 51.62 -18.32 -14.51
N GLU A 67 51.08 -19.50 -14.13
CA GLU A 67 51.43 -20.12 -12.85
C GLU A 67 52.91 -20.49 -12.76
N SER A 68 53.46 -21.03 -13.86
CA SER A 68 54.86 -21.44 -13.92
C SER A 68 55.80 -20.24 -13.83
N GLN A 69 55.43 -19.13 -14.47
CA GLN A 69 56.16 -17.85 -14.36
C GLN A 69 56.09 -17.27 -12.94
N LEU A 70 54.95 -17.41 -12.24
CA LEU A 70 54.86 -16.97 -10.84
C LEU A 70 55.68 -17.86 -9.90
N ARG A 71 55.68 -19.19 -10.11
CA ARG A 71 56.51 -20.15 -9.34
C ARG A 71 58.00 -19.89 -9.50
N SER A 72 58.43 -19.42 -10.68
CA SER A 72 59.82 -19.02 -10.93
C SER A 72 60.13 -17.59 -10.51
N HIS A 73 59.17 -16.86 -9.94
CA HIS A 73 59.26 -15.43 -9.60
C HIS A 73 59.64 -14.54 -10.80
N ALA A 74 59.35 -14.97 -12.03
CA ALA A 74 59.61 -14.19 -13.25
C ALA A 74 58.62 -13.04 -13.44
N ILE A 75 57.42 -13.17 -12.88
CA ILE A 75 56.36 -12.15 -12.91
C ILE A 75 55.90 -11.79 -11.50
N THR A 76 55.35 -10.58 -11.34
CA THR A 76 54.77 -10.11 -10.09
C THR A 76 53.34 -10.61 -9.92
N VAL A 77 52.76 -10.50 -8.71
CA VAL A 77 51.37 -10.90 -8.44
C VAL A 77 50.41 -10.06 -9.28
N ARG A 78 50.70 -8.76 -9.45
CA ARG A 78 49.92 -7.87 -10.34
C ARG A 78 49.90 -8.36 -11.78
N GLU A 79 51.06 -8.74 -12.33
CA GLU A 79 51.13 -9.21 -13.71
C GLU A 79 50.48 -10.59 -13.88
N PHE A 80 50.59 -11.46 -12.88
CA PHE A 80 49.84 -12.71 -12.83
C PHE A 80 48.31 -12.49 -12.84
N ILE A 81 47.82 -11.51 -12.07
CA ILE A 81 46.40 -11.11 -12.09
C ILE A 81 46.01 -10.55 -13.46
N ARG A 82 46.87 -9.75 -14.10
CA ARG A 82 46.63 -9.23 -15.46
C ARG A 82 46.43 -10.36 -16.45
N GLN A 83 47.29 -11.38 -16.44
CA GLN A 83 47.18 -12.54 -17.33
C GLN A 83 45.91 -13.36 -17.07
N ILE A 84 45.50 -13.54 -15.81
CA ILE A 84 44.23 -14.21 -15.47
C ILE A 84 43.03 -13.41 -15.94
N ALA A 85 42.99 -12.10 -15.67
CA ALA A 85 41.86 -11.26 -16.04
C ALA A 85 41.68 -11.17 -17.57
N LYS A 86 42.78 -11.17 -18.33
CA LYS A 86 42.75 -11.19 -19.80
C LYS A 86 42.47 -12.56 -20.43
N SER A 87 42.47 -13.62 -19.63
CA SER A 87 42.25 -14.99 -20.14
C SER A 87 40.86 -15.18 -20.73
N GLU A 88 40.75 -16.13 -21.66
CA GLU A 88 39.45 -16.58 -22.22
C GLU A 88 38.54 -17.17 -21.13
N LEU A 89 39.12 -17.74 -20.07
CA LEU A 89 38.39 -18.24 -18.91
C LEU A 89 37.66 -17.12 -18.15
N TYR A 90 38.32 -15.98 -17.92
CA TYR A 90 37.67 -14.84 -17.27
C TYR A 90 36.60 -14.23 -18.19
N ARG A 91 36.91 -14.09 -19.48
CA ARG A 91 36.02 -13.55 -20.51
C ARG A 91 34.72 -14.35 -20.65
N SER A 92 34.80 -15.66 -20.81
CA SER A 92 33.62 -16.54 -20.96
C SER A 92 32.72 -16.55 -19.71
N ARG A 93 33.28 -16.36 -18.51
CA ARG A 93 32.52 -16.37 -17.25
C ARG A 93 31.85 -15.03 -16.92
N PHE A 94 32.53 -13.91 -17.16
CA PHE A 94 32.10 -12.61 -16.66
C PHE A 94 31.84 -11.55 -17.73
N PHE A 95 32.38 -11.70 -18.94
CA PHE A 95 32.16 -10.74 -20.01
C PHE A 95 31.02 -11.15 -20.94
N GLU A 96 31.04 -12.38 -21.43
CA GLU A 96 30.06 -12.85 -22.43
C GLU A 96 28.63 -12.98 -21.89
N PRO A 97 28.39 -13.58 -20.70
CA PRO A 97 27.02 -13.78 -20.22
C PRO A 97 26.46 -12.55 -19.48
N CYS A 98 27.31 -11.60 -19.06
CA CYS A 98 26.93 -10.45 -18.25
C CYS A 98 26.59 -9.23 -19.10
N SER A 99 25.74 -8.34 -18.58
CA SER A 99 25.61 -7.01 -19.17
C SER A 99 26.88 -6.16 -18.95
N ARG A 100 27.16 -5.21 -19.85
CA ARG A 100 28.34 -4.32 -19.75
C ARG A 100 28.51 -3.69 -18.37
N ASN A 101 27.44 -3.14 -17.81
CA ASN A 101 27.48 -2.52 -16.47
C ASN A 101 27.68 -3.55 -15.35
N ARG A 102 27.21 -4.80 -15.53
CA ARG A 102 27.46 -5.89 -14.58
C ARG A 102 28.92 -6.31 -14.62
N PHE A 103 29.51 -6.41 -15.81
CA PHE A 103 30.92 -6.70 -15.99
C PHE A 103 31.80 -5.65 -15.30
N ILE A 104 31.51 -4.37 -15.49
CA ILE A 104 32.23 -3.27 -14.82
C ILE A 104 32.08 -3.37 -13.28
N GLU A 105 30.87 -3.58 -12.76
CA GLU A 105 30.66 -3.80 -11.30
C GLU A 105 31.49 -4.97 -10.75
N LEU A 106 31.63 -6.04 -11.53
CA LEU A 106 32.43 -7.21 -11.17
C LEU A 106 33.93 -6.91 -11.22
N ASN A 107 34.42 -6.16 -12.22
CA ASN A 107 35.83 -5.77 -12.28
C ASN A 107 36.24 -4.91 -11.07
N PHE A 108 35.41 -3.94 -10.67
CA PHE A 108 35.62 -3.18 -9.43
C PHE A 108 35.71 -4.09 -8.20
N LYS A 109 34.87 -5.13 -8.15
CA LYS A 109 34.88 -6.12 -7.06
C LYS A 109 36.11 -7.03 -7.11
N HIS A 110 36.45 -7.59 -8.26
CA HIS A 110 37.52 -8.59 -8.42
C HIS A 110 38.91 -7.97 -8.35
N LEU A 111 39.13 -6.86 -9.05
CA LEU A 111 40.45 -6.24 -9.21
C LEU A 111 40.75 -5.20 -8.12
N LEU A 112 39.78 -4.33 -7.79
CA LEU A 112 39.98 -3.24 -6.82
C LEU A 112 39.45 -3.56 -5.41
N GLY A 113 38.67 -4.64 -5.25
CA GLY A 113 38.13 -5.04 -3.96
C GLY A 113 37.07 -4.08 -3.38
N ARG A 114 36.49 -3.21 -4.21
CA ARG A 114 35.48 -2.21 -3.80
C ARG A 114 34.31 -2.16 -4.79
N ALA A 115 33.26 -1.43 -4.45
CA ALA A 115 32.20 -1.09 -5.39
C ALA A 115 32.52 0.22 -6.14
N PRO A 116 31.91 0.47 -7.32
CA PRO A 116 31.90 1.80 -7.92
C PRO A 116 31.30 2.83 -6.95
N ASN A 117 31.94 4.00 -6.83
CA ASN A 117 31.49 5.03 -5.89
C ASN A 117 30.40 5.91 -6.51
N SER A 118 30.53 6.18 -7.81
CA SER A 118 29.67 7.06 -8.58
C SER A 118 29.26 6.39 -9.89
N TYR A 119 28.21 6.92 -10.52
CA TYR A 119 27.85 6.53 -11.88
C TYR A 119 28.92 6.96 -12.91
N SER A 120 29.70 8.01 -12.62
CA SER A 120 30.83 8.44 -13.47
C SER A 120 31.82 7.31 -13.70
N ASP A 121 32.21 6.58 -12.65
CA ASP A 121 33.14 5.45 -12.73
C ASP A 121 32.63 4.40 -13.74
N ILE A 122 31.33 4.09 -13.71
CA ILE A 122 30.73 3.13 -14.65
C ILE A 122 30.70 3.68 -16.07
N ALA A 123 30.40 4.97 -16.23
CA ALA A 123 30.35 5.61 -17.54
C ALA A 123 31.73 5.61 -18.20
N ASP A 124 32.78 6.00 -17.47
CA ASP A 124 34.15 6.09 -17.97
C ASP A 124 34.66 4.74 -18.49
N HIS A 125 34.48 3.67 -17.70
CA HIS A 125 34.84 2.32 -18.12
C HIS A 125 33.95 1.79 -19.25
N SER A 126 32.66 2.18 -19.30
CA SER A 126 31.81 1.84 -20.44
C SER A 126 32.29 2.50 -21.74
N TYR A 127 32.76 3.75 -21.68
CA TYR A 127 33.34 4.44 -22.84
C TYR A 127 34.67 3.83 -23.26
N LEU A 128 35.53 3.48 -22.31
CA LEU A 128 36.82 2.84 -22.59
C LEU A 128 36.61 1.49 -23.27
N LEU A 129 35.71 0.66 -22.74
CA LEU A 129 35.39 -0.66 -23.31
C LEU A 129 34.85 -0.56 -24.74
N GLU A 130 34.12 0.51 -25.05
CA GLU A 130 33.63 0.79 -26.41
C GLU A 130 34.72 1.28 -27.36
N ALA A 131 35.64 2.11 -26.88
CA ALA A 131 36.69 2.72 -27.69
C ALA A 131 37.90 1.79 -27.93
N GLN A 132 38.33 1.05 -26.91
CA GLN A 132 39.60 0.30 -26.89
C GLN A 132 39.43 -1.20 -26.62
N GLY A 133 38.24 -1.64 -26.21
CA GLY A 133 37.91 -3.05 -26.02
C GLY A 133 38.20 -3.59 -24.61
N PHE A 134 38.07 -4.91 -24.48
CA PHE A 134 38.09 -5.64 -23.21
C PHE A 134 39.44 -5.60 -22.48
N GLU A 135 40.54 -5.82 -23.19
CA GLU A 135 41.87 -5.89 -22.56
C GLU A 135 42.33 -4.53 -22.02
N ALA A 136 42.03 -3.46 -22.74
CA ALA A 136 42.34 -2.10 -22.32
C ALA A 136 41.55 -1.69 -21.07
N ASP A 137 40.29 -2.11 -20.96
CA ASP A 137 39.49 -1.87 -19.74
C ASP A 137 40.13 -2.54 -18.53
N ILE A 138 40.60 -3.79 -18.67
CA ILE A 138 41.30 -4.51 -17.60
C ILE A 138 42.59 -3.80 -17.18
N ASP A 139 43.40 -3.39 -18.16
CA ASP A 139 44.66 -2.68 -17.91
C ASP A 139 44.40 -1.38 -17.15
N SER A 140 43.33 -0.64 -17.50
CA SER A 140 42.95 0.59 -16.82
C SER A 140 42.73 0.42 -15.32
N TYR A 141 42.21 -0.71 -14.84
CA TYR A 141 42.07 -0.96 -13.40
C TYR A 141 43.42 -1.26 -12.73
N LEU A 142 44.27 -2.06 -13.35
CA LEU A 142 45.55 -2.53 -12.77
C LEU A 142 46.66 -1.48 -12.83
N ASP A 143 46.60 -0.58 -13.82
CA ASP A 143 47.52 0.54 -13.99
C ASP A 143 47.03 1.81 -13.27
N SER A 144 45.91 1.74 -12.55
CA SER A 144 45.41 2.85 -11.76
C SER A 144 46.29 3.14 -10.54
N ASP A 145 46.44 4.43 -10.21
CA ASP A 145 47.16 4.87 -9.01
C ASP A 145 46.53 4.27 -7.73
N GLU A 146 45.22 4.03 -7.73
CA GLU A 146 44.53 3.40 -6.61
C GLU A 146 45.03 1.97 -6.40
N TYR A 147 45.14 1.16 -7.45
CA TYR A 147 45.64 -0.21 -7.34
C TYR A 147 47.07 -0.22 -6.80
N GLN A 148 47.94 0.65 -7.35
CA GLN A 148 49.34 0.74 -6.96
C GLN A 148 49.51 1.16 -5.49
N GLN A 149 48.72 2.13 -5.00
CA GLN A 149 48.80 2.60 -3.61
C GLN A 149 48.28 1.57 -2.60
N THR A 150 47.39 0.68 -3.02
CA THR A 150 46.64 -0.19 -2.10
C THR A 150 47.15 -1.62 -2.07
N PHE A 151 47.54 -2.14 -3.23
CA PHE A 151 48.06 -3.49 -3.39
C PHE A 151 49.54 -3.47 -3.84
N GLY A 152 49.94 -2.49 -4.66
CA GLY A 152 51.27 -2.51 -5.26
C GLY A 152 51.46 -3.73 -6.16
N GLU A 153 52.64 -4.35 -6.13
CA GLU A 153 52.97 -5.44 -7.07
C GLU A 153 52.95 -6.85 -6.47
N SER A 154 53.02 -6.97 -5.15
CA SER A 154 53.17 -8.24 -4.42
C SER A 154 51.94 -8.70 -3.64
N MET A 155 50.92 -7.84 -3.53
CA MET A 155 49.73 -8.08 -2.72
C MET A 155 48.60 -8.64 -3.58
N VAL A 156 47.95 -9.72 -3.14
CA VAL A 156 46.70 -10.18 -3.74
C VAL A 156 45.56 -9.21 -3.38
N PRO A 157 44.71 -8.77 -4.34
CA PRO A 157 43.55 -7.96 -4.05
C PRO A 157 42.61 -8.64 -3.05
N TYR A 158 42.05 -7.84 -2.16
CA TYR A 158 41.12 -8.30 -1.13
C TYR A 158 39.97 -7.29 -0.98
N TYR A 159 38.86 -7.71 -0.39
CA TYR A 159 37.69 -6.85 -0.23
C TYR A 159 37.91 -5.77 0.83
N ARG A 160 37.86 -4.50 0.43
CA ARG A 160 38.23 -3.34 1.25
C ARG A 160 37.03 -2.58 1.82
N GLY A 161 35.85 -2.71 1.24
CA GLY A 161 34.73 -1.81 1.53
C GLY A 161 33.99 -2.02 2.86
N HIS A 162 34.34 -3.01 3.69
CA HIS A 162 33.69 -3.19 5.00
C HIS A 162 34.24 -2.26 6.10
N LYS A 163 35.47 -1.78 5.94
CA LYS A 163 36.07 -0.72 6.76
C LYS A 163 36.09 0.53 5.90
N SER A 164 35.23 1.52 6.18
CA SER A 164 35.26 2.79 5.47
C SER A 164 36.48 3.60 5.96
N PRO A 165 37.54 3.77 5.15
CA PRO A 165 38.68 4.59 5.58
C PRO A 165 38.27 6.06 5.64
N THR A 166 39.00 6.84 6.44
CA THR A 166 38.79 8.27 6.58
C THR A 166 38.84 8.96 5.21
N GLY A 167 37.78 9.69 4.85
CA GLY A 167 37.68 10.44 3.58
C GLY A 167 36.94 9.72 2.44
N GLN A 168 36.55 8.45 2.58
CA GLN A 168 35.72 7.74 1.59
C GLN A 168 34.22 7.83 1.88
N GLN A 169 33.41 7.64 0.84
CA GLN A 169 31.95 7.64 0.97
C GLN A 169 31.46 6.40 1.72
N VAL A 170 30.55 6.62 2.68
CA VAL A 170 29.90 5.53 3.45
C VAL A 170 29.01 4.67 2.56
N SER A 171 28.59 5.16 1.39
CA SER A 171 27.82 4.42 0.36
C SER A 171 28.59 3.22 -0.21
N GLY A 172 29.93 3.24 -0.18
CA GLY A 172 30.77 2.16 -0.70
C GLY A 172 30.53 0.82 0.02
N PHE A 173 30.33 0.85 1.34
CA PHE A 173 30.06 -0.33 2.16
C PHE A 173 28.78 -1.08 1.76
N PRO A 174 27.58 -0.47 1.82
CA PRO A 174 26.33 -1.13 1.44
C PRO A 174 26.32 -1.57 -0.03
N ASN A 175 26.95 -0.78 -0.91
CA ASN A 175 27.07 -1.12 -2.32
C ASN A 175 27.93 -2.37 -2.54
N LEU A 176 29.10 -2.45 -1.88
CA LEU A 176 29.97 -3.63 -1.95
C LEU A 176 29.27 -4.87 -1.35
N LEU A 177 28.56 -4.72 -0.24
CA LEU A 177 27.89 -5.84 0.43
C LEU A 177 26.77 -6.44 -0.45
N LYS A 178 26.08 -5.61 -1.23
CA LYS A 178 25.11 -6.03 -2.24
C LYS A 178 25.75 -6.81 -3.40
N LEU A 179 27.02 -6.56 -3.71
CA LEU A 179 27.80 -7.37 -4.65
C LEU A 179 28.32 -8.66 -4.02
N LEU A 180 28.75 -8.62 -2.75
CA LEU A 180 29.38 -9.75 -2.06
C LEU A 180 28.41 -10.85 -1.63
N ARG A 181 27.13 -10.57 -1.30
CA ARG A 181 26.08 -11.55 -0.90
C ARG A 181 26.46 -12.64 0.15
N GLY A 182 27.65 -12.55 0.76
CA GLY A 182 28.17 -13.50 1.75
C GLY A 182 29.44 -14.24 1.30
N ALA A 183 30.23 -14.72 2.26
CA ALA A 183 31.56 -15.33 2.05
C ALA A 183 31.57 -16.63 1.23
N ALA A 184 30.44 -17.36 1.19
CA ALA A 184 30.29 -18.60 0.43
C ALA A 184 29.58 -18.41 -0.92
N SER A 185 29.25 -17.17 -1.31
CA SER A 185 28.64 -16.93 -2.61
C SER A 185 29.69 -16.98 -3.73
N HIS A 186 29.26 -17.28 -4.94
CA HIS A 186 30.07 -17.18 -6.15
C HIS A 186 29.43 -16.20 -7.14
N ASP A 187 30.24 -15.50 -7.93
CA ASP A 187 29.75 -14.42 -8.81
C ASP A 187 29.20 -14.90 -10.15
N ASN A 188 29.64 -16.08 -10.61
CA ASN A 188 29.14 -16.70 -11.84
C ASN A 188 27.90 -17.58 -11.55
N ASN A 189 26.76 -16.96 -11.22
CA ASN A 189 25.50 -17.69 -11.01
C ASN A 189 24.55 -17.46 -12.19
N LEU A 190 24.47 -18.45 -13.08
CA LEU A 190 23.59 -18.46 -14.27
C LEU A 190 22.10 -18.37 -13.94
N ALA A 191 21.68 -18.73 -12.71
CA ALA A 191 20.27 -18.72 -12.32
C ALA A 191 19.72 -17.32 -12.00
N HIS A 192 20.59 -16.31 -11.86
CA HIS A 192 20.17 -14.93 -11.71
C HIS A 192 20.38 -14.19 -13.04
N ASN A 193 19.40 -13.38 -13.45
CA ASN A 193 19.57 -12.44 -14.56
C ASN A 193 20.87 -11.64 -14.32
N GLN A 194 21.85 -11.78 -15.22
CA GLN A 194 23.19 -11.21 -15.08
C GLN A 194 23.23 -9.69 -15.33
N GLN A 195 22.29 -9.00 -14.70
CA GLN A 195 22.09 -7.56 -14.76
C GLN A 195 22.86 -6.86 -13.65
N ALA A 196 23.21 -5.60 -13.92
CA ALA A 196 23.89 -4.71 -12.99
C ALA A 196 23.03 -4.49 -11.73
N ARG A 197 23.63 -4.63 -10.56
CA ARG A 197 22.92 -4.57 -9.27
C ARG A 197 22.89 -3.17 -8.67
N LEU A 198 23.91 -2.37 -8.96
CA LEU A 198 24.12 -1.04 -8.40
C LEU A 198 23.72 0.06 -9.37
N ASN A 199 23.73 -0.20 -10.68
CA ASN A 199 23.49 0.82 -11.71
C ASN A 199 22.30 1.76 -11.42
N GLN A 200 21.11 1.21 -11.13
CA GLN A 200 19.93 2.03 -10.81
C GLN A 200 20.11 2.89 -9.55
N ALA A 201 20.78 2.35 -8.53
CA ALA A 201 21.04 3.07 -7.29
C ALA A 201 22.07 4.18 -7.50
N LEU A 202 23.12 3.92 -8.27
CA LEU A 202 24.17 4.89 -8.60
C LEU A 202 23.64 6.03 -9.47
N MET A 203 22.82 5.74 -10.48
CA MET A 203 22.18 6.77 -11.31
C MET A 203 21.27 7.69 -10.49
N ALA A 204 20.57 7.14 -9.50
CA ALA A 204 19.71 7.91 -8.60
C ALA A 204 20.48 8.58 -7.45
N ASN A 205 21.80 8.39 -7.36
CA ASN A 205 22.64 8.75 -6.22
C ASN A 205 22.04 8.29 -4.87
N GLN A 206 21.55 7.05 -4.85
CA GLN A 206 20.92 6.40 -3.70
C GLN A 206 21.79 5.27 -3.18
N ILE A 207 21.71 5.04 -1.86
CA ILE A 207 22.40 3.93 -1.21
C ILE A 207 21.68 2.61 -1.52
N GLY A 208 22.44 1.60 -1.95
CA GLY A 208 21.90 0.26 -2.19
C GLY A 208 21.30 -0.35 -0.91
N LYS A 209 20.07 -0.85 -0.98
CA LYS A 209 19.46 -1.61 0.12
C LYS A 209 20.28 -2.88 0.39
N ILE A 210 20.78 -3.03 1.62
CA ILE A 210 21.42 -4.27 2.08
C ILE A 210 20.31 -5.30 2.31
N ALA A 211 20.37 -6.42 1.59
CA ALA A 211 19.57 -7.58 1.94
C ALA A 211 20.33 -8.38 3.01
N PRO A 212 19.68 -8.82 4.11
CA PRO A 212 20.28 -9.79 5.00
C PRO A 212 20.68 -11.04 4.21
N VAL A 213 21.73 -11.75 4.65
CA VAL A 213 22.10 -13.07 4.11
C VAL A 213 21.05 -14.08 4.58
N THR A 214 19.80 -13.93 4.12
CA THR A 214 18.72 -14.85 4.42
C THR A 214 18.95 -16.15 3.68
N ARG A 215 18.64 -17.27 4.35
CA ARG A 215 18.53 -18.62 3.78
C ARG A 215 17.89 -18.53 2.39
N PRO A 216 18.36 -19.35 1.42
CA PRO A 216 17.97 -19.23 0.03
C PRO A 216 16.45 -19.24 -0.09
N THR A 217 15.86 -18.11 -0.46
CA THR A 217 14.43 -18.02 -0.81
C THR A 217 14.13 -18.71 -2.13
N THR A 218 15.16 -19.10 -2.88
CA THR A 218 15.02 -19.99 -4.02
C THR A 218 15.07 -21.43 -3.53
N LEU A 219 13.94 -22.13 -3.63
CA LEU A 219 13.92 -23.59 -3.78
C LEU A 219 15.07 -23.99 -4.72
N TRP A 220 15.89 -24.95 -4.32
CA TRP A 220 16.92 -25.54 -5.16
C TRP A 220 16.30 -25.86 -6.53
N LYS A 221 16.66 -25.10 -7.56
CA LYS A 221 16.30 -25.42 -8.94
C LYS A 221 17.49 -26.13 -9.53
N SER A 222 17.31 -27.40 -9.87
CA SER A 222 18.24 -28.10 -10.74
C SER A 222 18.45 -27.29 -12.03
N PRO A 223 19.66 -27.29 -12.63
CA PRO A 223 19.89 -26.66 -13.91
C PRO A 223 18.84 -27.17 -14.90
N ALA A 224 18.04 -26.24 -15.44
CA ALA A 224 16.94 -26.60 -16.31
C ALA A 224 17.52 -27.24 -17.58
N THR A 225 17.11 -28.47 -17.88
CA THR A 225 17.37 -29.07 -19.19
C THR A 225 16.66 -28.24 -20.26
N GLN A 226 17.19 -28.18 -21.49
CA GLN A 226 16.57 -27.46 -22.62
C GLN A 226 15.09 -27.83 -22.84
N GLU A 227 14.69 -29.05 -22.49
CA GLU A 227 13.29 -29.50 -22.55
C GLU A 227 12.37 -28.81 -21.54
N LEU A 228 12.88 -28.46 -20.36
CA LEU A 228 12.15 -27.76 -19.32
C LEU A 228 11.96 -26.28 -19.69
N GLU A 229 12.97 -25.66 -20.30
CA GLU A 229 12.86 -24.33 -20.90
C GLU A 229 11.87 -24.29 -22.06
N ALA A 230 11.89 -25.29 -22.95
CA ALA A 230 10.93 -25.42 -24.04
C ALA A 230 9.49 -25.64 -23.52
N ARG A 231 9.31 -26.44 -22.46
CA ARG A 231 8.01 -26.61 -21.79
C ARG A 231 7.55 -25.34 -21.08
N TYR A 232 8.44 -24.62 -20.41
CA TYR A 232 8.12 -23.32 -19.79
C TYR A 232 7.82 -22.26 -20.84
N ALA A 233 8.50 -22.25 -21.99
CA ALA A 233 8.23 -21.35 -23.10
C ALA A 233 6.87 -21.65 -23.74
N ALA A 234 6.54 -22.94 -23.95
CA ALA A 234 5.22 -23.35 -24.44
C ALA A 234 4.10 -23.05 -23.42
N TYR A 235 4.37 -23.26 -22.12
CA TYR A 235 3.43 -22.92 -21.04
C TYR A 235 3.25 -21.41 -20.88
N ALA A 236 4.32 -20.62 -21.05
CA ALA A 236 4.29 -19.15 -21.05
C ALA A 236 3.53 -18.62 -22.27
N ALA A 237 3.78 -19.16 -23.48
CA ALA A 237 3.03 -18.83 -24.69
C ALA A 237 1.54 -19.18 -24.58
N ALA A 238 1.19 -20.29 -23.92
CA ALA A 238 -0.21 -20.67 -23.66
C ALA A 238 -0.90 -19.81 -22.59
N ARG A 239 -0.14 -19.20 -21.67
CA ARG A 239 -0.67 -18.28 -20.65
C ARG A 239 -0.78 -16.85 -21.18
N PHE A 240 0.20 -16.42 -21.96
CA PHE A 240 0.26 -15.14 -22.68
C PHE A 240 -0.20 -15.30 -24.14
N SER A 241 -1.47 -15.68 -24.35
CA SER A 241 -2.11 -15.34 -25.62
C SER A 241 -2.26 -13.81 -25.63
N PRO A 242 -1.87 -13.07 -26.70
CA PRO A 242 -2.01 -11.61 -26.76
C PRO A 242 -3.46 -11.13 -26.54
N ALA A 243 -4.42 -12.03 -26.75
CA ALA A 243 -5.83 -11.78 -26.47
C ALA A 243 -6.15 -11.68 -24.96
N ARG A 244 -5.53 -12.49 -24.09
CA ARG A 244 -5.85 -12.51 -22.64
C ARG A 244 -5.62 -11.19 -21.90
N PRO A 245 -4.44 -10.53 -22.01
CA PRO A 245 -4.25 -9.24 -21.35
C PRO A 245 -5.14 -8.15 -21.94
N ALA A 246 -5.45 -8.22 -23.26
CA ALA A 246 -6.37 -7.30 -23.90
C ALA A 246 -7.83 -7.48 -23.42
N ILE A 247 -8.25 -8.72 -23.13
CA ILE A 247 -9.56 -9.03 -22.52
C ILE A 247 -9.62 -8.53 -21.08
N GLU A 248 -8.59 -8.81 -20.27
CA GLU A 248 -8.52 -8.39 -18.86
C GLU A 248 -8.50 -6.86 -18.69
N LEU A 249 -7.91 -6.17 -19.67
CA LEU A 249 -7.82 -4.71 -19.72
C LEU A 249 -8.97 -4.05 -20.49
N GLY A 250 -9.84 -4.84 -21.13
CA GLY A 250 -11.01 -4.36 -21.88
C GLY A 250 -10.70 -3.64 -23.19
N THR A 251 -9.50 -3.84 -23.75
CA THR A 251 -8.99 -3.08 -24.90
C THR A 251 -9.47 -3.61 -26.25
N GLN A 252 -9.80 -4.90 -26.35
CA GLN A 252 -10.24 -5.52 -27.62
C GLN A 252 -11.46 -4.85 -28.24
N ALA A 253 -12.37 -4.33 -27.40
CA ALA A 253 -13.59 -3.67 -27.88
C ALA A 253 -13.32 -2.34 -28.62
N PHE A 254 -12.11 -1.79 -28.49
CA PHE A 254 -11.66 -0.61 -29.24
C PHE A 254 -10.93 -0.97 -30.54
N ASP A 255 -10.34 -2.17 -30.62
CA ASP A 255 -9.63 -2.68 -31.81
C ASP A 255 -10.58 -2.99 -32.98
N GLU A 256 -11.84 -3.31 -32.69
CA GLU A 256 -12.83 -3.75 -33.69
C GLU A 256 -13.56 -2.60 -34.42
N THR A 257 -13.37 -1.34 -34.01
CA THR A 257 -14.07 -0.21 -34.65
C THR A 257 -13.23 0.39 -35.77
N ALA A 258 -13.62 0.14 -37.02
CA ALA A 258 -13.06 0.82 -38.19
C ALA A 258 -13.21 2.36 -38.06
N PRO A 259 -12.24 3.15 -38.55
CA PRO A 259 -12.33 4.60 -38.55
C PRO A 259 -13.57 5.06 -39.32
N VAL A 260 -14.30 6.03 -38.75
CA VAL A 260 -15.51 6.60 -39.35
C VAL A 260 -15.10 7.84 -40.14
N GLU A 261 -15.21 7.75 -41.47
CA GLU A 261 -14.83 8.79 -42.41
C GLU A 261 -16.06 9.22 -43.22
N LEU A 262 -16.21 10.53 -43.44
CA LEU A 262 -17.23 11.09 -44.34
C LEU A 262 -16.68 11.13 -45.77
N ARG A 263 -17.33 10.42 -46.68
CA ARG A 263 -16.98 10.37 -48.11
C ARG A 263 -17.85 11.33 -48.93
N PRO A 264 -17.35 11.84 -50.06
CA PRO A 264 -18.15 12.67 -50.95
C PRO A 264 -19.35 11.86 -51.49
N ASN A 265 -20.55 12.42 -51.41
CA ASN A 265 -21.84 11.83 -51.80
C ASN A 265 -22.41 10.74 -50.86
N ASP A 266 -22.00 10.70 -49.60
CA ASP A 266 -22.60 9.80 -48.61
C ASP A 266 -24.10 10.06 -48.38
N SER A 267 -24.85 9.00 -48.07
CA SER A 267 -26.28 9.07 -47.73
C SER A 267 -26.52 9.84 -46.42
N LEU A 268 -27.70 10.45 -46.26
CA LEU A 268 -28.06 11.16 -45.01
C LEU A 268 -27.94 10.28 -43.76
N ALA A 269 -28.26 8.98 -43.88
CA ALA A 269 -28.10 8.02 -42.79
C ALA A 269 -26.62 7.80 -42.43
N ALA A 270 -25.71 7.81 -43.41
CA ALA A 270 -24.28 7.72 -43.15
C ALA A 270 -23.74 8.99 -42.47
N VAL A 271 -24.20 10.17 -42.89
CA VAL A 271 -23.87 11.44 -42.21
C VAL A 271 -24.34 11.41 -40.75
N GLU A 272 -25.52 10.85 -40.48
CA GLU A 272 -26.03 10.73 -39.11
C GLU A 272 -25.16 9.80 -38.24
N VAL A 273 -24.62 8.71 -38.81
CA VAL A 273 -23.64 7.86 -38.12
C VAL A 273 -22.37 8.64 -37.79
N VAL A 274 -21.90 9.51 -38.68
CA VAL A 274 -20.75 10.40 -38.43
C VAL A 274 -21.06 11.36 -37.29
N ILE A 275 -22.24 12.01 -37.28
CA ILE A 275 -22.67 12.92 -36.22
C ILE A 275 -22.69 12.20 -34.86
N GLN A 276 -23.28 11.02 -34.81
CA GLN A 276 -23.33 10.21 -33.59
C GLN A 276 -21.93 9.78 -33.13
N ALA A 277 -21.04 9.43 -34.06
CA ALA A 277 -19.66 9.09 -33.75
C ALA A 277 -18.89 10.29 -33.18
N VAL A 278 -19.08 11.50 -33.75
CA VAL A 278 -18.49 12.75 -33.25
C VAL A 278 -18.98 13.04 -31.84
N TYR A 279 -20.29 12.96 -31.58
CA TYR A 279 -20.80 13.17 -30.22
C TYR A 279 -20.28 12.14 -29.23
N ARG A 280 -20.23 10.86 -29.62
CA ARG A 280 -19.69 9.82 -28.73
C ARG A 280 -18.22 10.06 -28.39
N GLN A 281 -17.43 10.51 -29.36
CA GLN A 281 -16.00 10.76 -29.17
C GLN A 281 -15.73 12.04 -28.38
N VAL A 282 -16.23 13.18 -28.89
CA VAL A 282 -15.94 14.51 -28.35
C VAL A 282 -16.60 14.67 -26.98
N LEU A 283 -17.84 14.21 -26.81
CA LEU A 283 -18.54 14.33 -25.52
C LEU A 283 -18.29 13.15 -24.57
N GLY A 284 -17.26 12.33 -24.83
CA GLY A 284 -16.81 11.29 -23.89
C GLY A 284 -17.87 10.25 -23.55
N ASN A 285 -18.67 9.82 -24.54
CA ASN A 285 -19.77 8.88 -24.37
C ASN A 285 -20.86 9.34 -23.38
N ALA A 286 -21.01 10.65 -23.20
CA ALA A 286 -22.12 11.24 -22.47
C ALA A 286 -23.39 11.24 -23.33
N HIS A 287 -24.54 10.96 -22.72
CA HIS A 287 -25.82 11.17 -23.39
C HIS A 287 -26.04 12.66 -23.66
N VAL A 288 -26.54 12.98 -24.85
CA VAL A 288 -26.91 14.33 -25.27
C VAL A 288 -28.42 14.38 -25.37
N MET A 289 -29.04 15.33 -24.66
CA MET A 289 -30.47 15.52 -24.70
C MET A 289 -30.88 16.25 -25.99
N GLU A 290 -32.11 16.06 -26.47
CA GLU A 290 -32.62 16.76 -27.66
C GLU A 290 -32.51 18.30 -27.53
N SER A 291 -32.79 18.82 -26.34
CA SER A 291 -32.68 20.25 -26.03
C SER A 291 -31.24 20.77 -26.05
N GLU A 292 -30.29 19.92 -25.67
CA GLU A 292 -28.86 20.20 -25.70
C GLU A 292 -28.33 20.16 -27.13
N ARG A 293 -28.84 19.22 -27.94
CA ARG A 293 -28.55 19.09 -29.37
C ARG A 293 -29.03 20.31 -30.17
N ALA A 294 -30.11 20.95 -29.73
CA ALA A 294 -30.65 22.15 -30.38
C ALA A 294 -29.63 23.31 -30.47
N ALA A 295 -28.71 23.43 -29.51
CA ALA A 295 -27.66 24.46 -29.53
C ALA A 295 -26.59 24.25 -30.62
N ILE A 296 -26.52 23.04 -31.20
CA ILE A 296 -25.54 22.64 -32.22
C ILE A 296 -26.24 22.32 -33.56
N ALA A 297 -27.57 22.44 -33.63
CA ALA A 297 -28.38 22.06 -34.79
C ALA A 297 -27.96 22.76 -36.09
N ASP A 298 -27.54 24.03 -36.03
CA ASP A 298 -27.03 24.76 -37.20
C ASP A 298 -25.80 24.10 -37.82
N ALA A 299 -24.89 23.61 -36.99
CA ALA A 299 -23.68 22.91 -37.43
C ALA A 299 -24.03 21.52 -38.00
N GLU A 300 -25.03 20.84 -37.45
CA GLU A 300 -25.52 19.56 -38.00
C GLU A 300 -26.12 19.74 -39.39
N ALA A 301 -26.98 20.75 -39.58
CA ALA A 301 -27.57 21.04 -40.88
C ALA A 301 -26.51 21.40 -41.94
N GLN A 302 -25.46 22.12 -41.53
CA GLN A 302 -24.31 22.42 -42.39
C GLN A 302 -23.51 21.16 -42.77
N LEU A 303 -23.36 20.20 -41.85
CA LEU A 303 -22.69 18.93 -42.15
C LEU A 303 -23.57 18.02 -43.04
N GLN A 304 -24.88 17.97 -42.81
CA GLN A 304 -25.84 17.25 -43.65
C GLN A 304 -25.87 17.76 -45.09
N SER A 305 -25.73 19.07 -45.27
CA SER A 305 -25.57 19.72 -46.58
C SER A 305 -24.15 19.63 -47.15
N GLN A 306 -23.20 19.00 -46.45
CA GLN A 306 -21.79 18.86 -46.82
C GLN A 306 -21.10 20.21 -47.11
N THR A 307 -21.56 21.29 -46.48
CA THR A 307 -20.96 22.64 -46.60
C THR A 307 -19.74 22.81 -45.71
N ILE A 308 -19.66 22.03 -44.63
CA ILE A 308 -18.55 22.03 -43.68
C ILE A 308 -17.91 20.64 -43.60
N THR A 309 -16.63 20.58 -43.26
CA THR A 309 -15.91 19.32 -43.05
C THR A 309 -16.17 18.74 -41.66
N VAL A 310 -15.84 17.47 -41.45
CA VAL A 310 -15.97 16.81 -40.14
C VAL A 310 -15.10 17.52 -39.09
N ARG A 311 -13.91 17.97 -39.46
CA ARG A 311 -13.04 18.77 -38.58
C ARG A 311 -13.69 20.09 -38.17
N GLU A 312 -14.33 20.80 -39.10
CA GLU A 312 -15.03 22.05 -38.79
C GLU A 312 -16.23 21.80 -37.86
N PHE A 313 -16.95 20.71 -38.10
CA PHE A 313 -18.04 20.29 -37.21
C PHE A 313 -17.53 19.97 -35.80
N ILE A 314 -16.43 19.21 -35.67
CA ILE A 314 -15.78 18.94 -34.37
C ILE A 314 -15.35 20.24 -33.68
N ARG A 315 -14.80 21.21 -34.44
CA ARG A 315 -14.44 22.53 -33.91
C ARG A 315 -15.64 23.23 -33.28
N ARG A 316 -16.80 23.24 -33.96
CA ARG A 316 -18.02 23.85 -33.43
C ARG A 316 -18.55 23.11 -32.20
N VAL A 317 -18.51 21.78 -32.19
CA VAL A 317 -18.92 20.98 -31.02
C VAL A 317 -18.02 21.27 -29.81
N ALA A 318 -16.70 21.29 -30.00
CA ALA A 318 -15.74 21.54 -28.92
C ALA A 318 -15.77 22.99 -28.40
N LYS A 319 -16.11 23.97 -29.26
CA LYS A 319 -16.29 25.38 -28.85
C LYS A 319 -17.65 25.69 -28.21
N SER A 320 -18.59 24.74 -28.24
CA SER A 320 -19.93 24.94 -27.68
C SER A 320 -19.93 25.15 -26.16
N GLU A 321 -20.95 25.86 -25.65
CA GLU A 321 -21.21 25.99 -24.21
C GLU A 321 -21.48 24.63 -23.54
N LEU A 322 -21.99 23.67 -24.31
CA LEU A 322 -22.23 22.30 -23.85
C LEU A 322 -20.92 21.58 -23.50
N TYR A 323 -19.91 21.67 -24.36
CA TYR A 323 -18.60 21.07 -24.06
C TYR A 323 -17.92 21.80 -22.90
N ARG A 324 -18.01 23.14 -22.88
CA ARG A 324 -17.44 23.99 -21.83
C ARG A 324 -18.01 23.68 -20.44
N SER A 325 -19.33 23.63 -20.31
CA SER A 325 -19.99 23.33 -19.02
C SER A 325 -19.70 21.91 -18.51
N ARG A 326 -19.49 20.94 -19.40
CA ARG A 326 -19.23 19.54 -19.02
C ARG A 326 -17.77 19.27 -18.65
N PHE A 327 -16.81 19.86 -19.36
CA PHE A 327 -15.40 19.47 -19.25
C PHE A 327 -14.47 20.60 -18.81
N PHE A 328 -14.84 21.87 -18.98
CA PHE A 328 -14.00 22.99 -18.59
C PHE A 328 -14.36 23.53 -17.20
N GLU A 329 -15.63 23.80 -16.93
CA GLU A 329 -16.08 24.40 -15.66
C GLU A 329 -15.90 23.48 -14.43
N PRO A 330 -16.21 22.18 -14.46
CA PRO A 330 -16.08 21.31 -13.29
C PRO A 330 -14.67 20.71 -13.11
N CYS A 331 -13.77 20.87 -14.09
CA CYS A 331 -12.45 20.24 -14.09
C CYS A 331 -11.32 21.24 -13.78
N SER A 332 -10.22 20.75 -13.22
CA SER A 332 -8.98 21.52 -13.19
C SER A 332 -8.42 21.71 -14.62
N ARG A 333 -7.67 22.79 -14.83
CA ARG A 333 -7.09 23.14 -16.15
C ARG A 333 -6.27 21.99 -16.75
N SER A 334 -5.42 21.36 -15.94
CA SER A 334 -4.61 20.23 -16.40
C SER A 334 -5.46 18.98 -16.70
N ARG A 335 -6.58 18.79 -15.99
CA ARG A 335 -7.51 17.69 -16.29
C ARG A 335 -8.26 17.94 -17.60
N PHE A 336 -8.66 19.18 -17.84
CA PHE A 336 -9.26 19.61 -19.11
C PHE A 336 -8.31 19.35 -20.28
N ILE A 337 -7.02 19.69 -20.14
CA ILE A 337 -5.99 19.39 -21.15
C ILE A 337 -5.89 17.88 -21.39
N GLU A 338 -5.79 17.05 -20.34
CA GLU A 338 -5.78 15.58 -20.48
C GLU A 338 -7.00 15.03 -21.23
N LEU A 339 -8.18 15.62 -20.99
CA LEU A 339 -9.42 15.25 -21.67
C LEU A 339 -9.39 15.67 -23.15
N ASN A 340 -8.90 16.86 -23.48
CA ASN A 340 -8.79 17.30 -24.88
C ASN A 340 -7.85 16.41 -25.69
N PHE A 341 -6.71 16.01 -25.10
CA PHE A 341 -5.82 15.02 -25.73
C PHE A 341 -6.54 13.71 -26.02
N LYS A 342 -7.41 13.26 -25.10
CA LYS A 342 -8.23 12.07 -25.29
C LYS A 342 -9.33 12.26 -26.36
N HIS A 343 -10.12 13.32 -26.26
CA HIS A 343 -11.30 13.55 -27.11
C HIS A 343 -10.91 13.93 -28.54
N LEU A 344 -9.94 14.82 -28.71
CA LEU A 344 -9.57 15.40 -30.01
C LEU A 344 -8.42 14.65 -30.69
N LEU A 345 -7.40 14.21 -29.94
CA LEU A 345 -6.23 13.55 -30.52
C LEU A 345 -6.22 12.02 -30.34
N GLY A 346 -7.16 11.47 -29.56
CA GLY A 346 -7.26 10.03 -29.33
C GLY A 346 -6.10 9.42 -28.56
N ARG A 347 -5.28 10.25 -27.88
CA ARG A 347 -4.07 9.84 -27.14
C ARG A 347 -3.95 10.54 -25.78
N ALA A 348 -3.00 10.12 -24.96
CA ALA A 348 -2.64 10.85 -23.73
C ALA A 348 -1.50 11.85 -24.01
N PRO A 349 -1.29 12.85 -23.13
CA PRO A 349 -0.08 13.66 -23.14
C PRO A 349 1.17 12.76 -23.00
N ASN A 350 2.16 12.96 -23.87
CA ASN A 350 3.36 12.12 -23.87
C ASN A 350 4.37 12.58 -22.83
N ASN A 351 4.46 13.90 -22.65
CA ASN A 351 5.41 14.57 -21.78
C ASN A 351 4.69 15.62 -20.93
N TYR A 352 5.37 16.05 -19.88
CA TYR A 352 4.92 17.23 -19.12
C TYR A 352 4.97 18.51 -19.98
N SER A 353 5.85 18.60 -20.98
CA SER A 353 5.92 19.73 -21.93
C SER A 353 4.59 19.95 -22.64
N ASP A 354 3.95 18.89 -23.15
CA ASP A 354 2.65 18.98 -23.82
C ASP A 354 1.60 19.65 -22.91
N ILE A 355 1.59 19.31 -21.61
CA ILE A 355 0.66 19.88 -20.64
C ILE A 355 1.01 21.35 -20.34
N ALA A 356 2.29 21.67 -20.27
CA ALA A 356 2.78 23.02 -19.99
C ALA A 356 2.46 23.98 -21.15
N ASP A 357 2.72 23.57 -22.38
CA ASP A 357 2.50 24.39 -23.59
C ASP A 357 1.01 24.73 -23.74
N HIS A 358 0.14 23.73 -23.61
CA HIS A 358 -1.31 23.91 -23.65
C HIS A 358 -1.86 24.69 -22.45
N SER A 359 -1.26 24.56 -21.26
CA SER A 359 -1.59 25.41 -20.12
C SER A 359 -1.25 26.88 -20.41
N GLN A 360 -0.11 27.14 -21.07
CA GLN A 360 0.31 28.48 -21.43
C GLN A 360 -0.58 29.10 -22.51
N ILE A 361 -1.01 28.32 -23.50
CA ILE A 361 -1.97 28.77 -24.53
C ILE A 361 -3.30 29.14 -23.86
N LEU A 362 -3.81 28.29 -22.97
CA LEU A 362 -5.05 28.55 -22.26
C LEU A 362 -4.97 29.83 -21.40
N ASP A 363 -3.83 30.08 -20.75
CA ASP A 363 -3.62 31.27 -19.91
C ASP A 363 -3.44 32.56 -20.71
N SER A 364 -2.84 32.49 -21.91
CA SER A 364 -2.52 33.67 -22.73
C SER A 364 -3.58 34.03 -23.77
N ALA A 365 -4.15 33.03 -24.44
CA ALA A 365 -5.01 33.19 -25.60
C ALA A 365 -6.46 32.72 -25.36
N GLY A 366 -6.74 32.05 -24.24
CA GLY A 366 -8.08 31.65 -23.82
C GLY A 366 -8.55 30.29 -24.33
N TYR A 367 -9.83 29.99 -24.10
CA TYR A 367 -10.43 28.66 -24.31
C TYR A 367 -10.55 28.26 -25.79
N GLU A 368 -11.03 29.16 -26.65
CA GLU A 368 -11.31 28.80 -28.05
C GLU A 368 -10.05 28.57 -28.88
N THR A 369 -9.00 29.36 -28.61
CA THR A 369 -7.70 29.25 -29.27
C THR A 369 -6.97 27.98 -28.85
N GLU A 370 -7.13 27.56 -27.60
CA GLU A 370 -6.63 26.27 -27.11
C GLU A 370 -7.27 25.09 -27.86
N ILE A 371 -8.59 25.11 -28.12
CA ILE A 371 -9.25 24.09 -28.96
C ILE A 371 -8.72 24.11 -30.40
N ASP A 372 -8.52 25.31 -30.97
CA ASP A 372 -7.97 25.45 -32.31
C ASP A 372 -6.53 24.94 -32.40
N ALA A 373 -5.73 25.05 -31.33
CA ALA A 373 -4.36 24.54 -31.28
C ALA A 373 -4.31 23.02 -31.50
N TYR A 374 -5.25 22.26 -30.94
CA TYR A 374 -5.32 20.80 -31.18
C TYR A 374 -5.72 20.48 -32.63
N LEU A 375 -6.78 21.11 -33.14
CA LEU A 375 -7.33 20.81 -34.47
C LEU A 375 -6.48 21.36 -35.63
N GLY A 376 -5.67 22.37 -35.35
CA GLY A 376 -4.69 22.95 -36.26
C GLY A 376 -3.30 22.32 -36.17
N SER A 377 -3.09 21.38 -35.25
CA SER A 377 -1.81 20.68 -35.13
C SER A 377 -1.50 19.82 -36.35
N ASP A 378 -0.23 19.76 -36.73
CA ASP A 378 0.24 18.88 -37.81
C ASP A 378 -0.07 17.40 -37.51
N GLU A 379 -0.09 17.02 -36.23
CA GLU A 379 -0.45 15.67 -35.81
C GLU A 379 -1.91 15.34 -36.16
N TYR A 380 -2.85 16.25 -35.84
CA TYR A 380 -4.26 16.02 -36.14
C TYR A 380 -4.47 15.88 -37.66
N LEU A 381 -3.84 16.77 -38.44
CA LEU A 381 -3.91 16.78 -39.90
C LEU A 381 -3.36 15.50 -40.52
N GLN A 382 -2.22 15.00 -40.05
CA GLN A 382 -1.60 13.78 -40.59
C GLN A 382 -2.40 12.52 -40.30
N VAL A 383 -3.09 12.46 -39.15
CA VAL A 383 -3.76 11.25 -38.68
C VAL A 383 -5.22 11.20 -39.11
N PHE A 384 -5.95 12.30 -38.95
CA PHE A 384 -7.40 12.35 -39.18
C PHE A 384 -7.76 13.14 -40.46
N GLY A 385 -6.93 14.11 -40.85
CA GLY A 385 -7.27 15.03 -41.92
C GLY A 385 -8.57 15.79 -41.63
N ASP A 386 -9.34 16.09 -42.68
CA ASP A 386 -10.55 16.92 -42.55
C ASP A 386 -11.85 16.12 -42.37
N ASN A 387 -11.87 14.84 -42.78
CA ASN A 387 -13.09 14.05 -42.93
C ASN A 387 -13.18 12.83 -42.02
N THR A 388 -12.17 12.57 -41.18
CA THR A 388 -12.15 11.43 -40.26
C THR A 388 -12.52 11.87 -38.86
N VAL A 389 -13.41 11.11 -38.21
CA VAL A 389 -13.72 11.33 -36.79
C VAL A 389 -12.55 10.84 -35.93
N PRO A 390 -12.10 11.61 -34.91
CA PRO A 390 -11.07 11.15 -34.00
C PRO A 390 -11.43 9.81 -33.35
N TYR A 391 -10.45 8.94 -33.26
CA TYR A 391 -10.61 7.60 -32.68
C TYR A 391 -9.45 7.31 -31.74
N TYR A 392 -9.61 6.27 -30.93
CA TYR A 392 -8.60 5.84 -29.98
C TYR A 392 -7.35 5.31 -30.69
N ARG A 393 -6.16 5.82 -30.32
CA ARG A 393 -4.88 5.50 -30.99
C ARG A 393 -3.89 4.71 -30.14
N GLY A 394 -4.22 4.39 -28.90
CA GLY A 394 -3.23 3.88 -27.94
C GLY A 394 -2.65 2.50 -28.22
N HIS A 395 -3.32 1.63 -28.99
CA HIS A 395 -2.83 0.27 -29.22
C HIS A 395 -1.57 0.21 -30.08
N GLN A 396 -1.27 1.28 -30.82
CA GLN A 396 -0.09 1.38 -31.64
C GLN A 396 0.76 2.54 -31.12
N SER A 397 1.93 2.24 -30.55
CA SER A 397 2.95 3.26 -30.33
C SER A 397 3.70 3.46 -31.65
N PRO A 398 3.46 4.54 -32.42
CA PRO A 398 4.22 4.79 -33.63
C PRO A 398 5.70 4.95 -33.29
N ILE A 399 6.55 4.66 -34.28
CA ILE A 399 8.01 4.80 -34.15
C ILE A 399 8.33 6.23 -33.70
N GLY A 400 9.02 6.37 -32.57
CA GLY A 400 9.40 7.67 -31.99
C GLY A 400 8.54 8.15 -30.80
N GLN A 401 7.43 7.48 -30.46
CA GLN A 401 6.64 7.80 -29.26
C GLN A 401 6.98 6.92 -28.05
N LYS A 402 6.78 7.47 -26.84
CA LYS A 402 7.02 6.74 -25.58
C LYS A 402 5.93 5.68 -25.34
N VAL A 403 6.34 4.47 -24.93
CA VAL A 403 5.42 3.40 -24.49
C VAL A 403 4.54 3.83 -23.31
N ALA A 404 5.00 4.80 -22.50
CA ALA A 404 4.23 5.39 -21.42
C ALA A 404 2.91 6.02 -21.89
N GLY A 405 2.84 6.52 -23.14
CA GLY A 405 1.62 7.11 -23.71
C GLY A 405 0.45 6.12 -23.73
N PHE A 406 0.71 4.85 -24.07
CA PHE A 406 -0.30 3.79 -24.05
C PHE A 406 -0.84 3.54 -22.64
N ALA A 407 0.05 3.31 -21.67
CA ALA A 407 -0.33 3.06 -20.29
C ALA A 407 -1.10 4.24 -19.68
N ASN A 408 -0.66 5.46 -19.96
CA ASN A 408 -1.31 6.68 -19.50
C ASN A 408 -2.70 6.87 -20.11
N LEU A 409 -2.86 6.55 -21.40
CA LEU A 409 -4.14 6.64 -22.07
C LEU A 409 -5.15 5.62 -21.53
N LEU A 410 -4.72 4.41 -21.19
CA LEU A 410 -5.57 3.43 -20.52
C LEU A 410 -6.07 3.91 -19.15
N LYS A 411 -5.29 4.71 -18.42
CA LYS A 411 -5.78 5.34 -17.17
C LYS A 411 -6.88 6.37 -17.41
N LEU A 412 -6.85 7.00 -18.58
CA LEU A 412 -7.90 7.93 -19.02
C LEU A 412 -9.12 7.19 -19.57
N LEU A 413 -8.96 5.96 -20.05
CA LEU A 413 -10.03 5.14 -20.64
C LEU A 413 -10.47 4.04 -19.67
N ARG A 414 -11.63 4.24 -19.04
CA ARG A 414 -12.18 3.25 -18.09
C ARG A 414 -13.10 2.20 -18.77
N GLY A 415 -12.93 2.01 -20.07
CA GLY A 415 -13.71 1.09 -20.90
C GLY A 415 -14.70 1.79 -21.86
N ARG A 416 -15.22 1.05 -22.84
CA ARG A 416 -16.05 1.59 -23.94
C ARG A 416 -17.35 2.24 -23.49
N ALA A 417 -17.90 1.79 -22.36
CA ALA A 417 -19.14 2.31 -21.79
C ALA A 417 -18.92 3.38 -20.71
N SER A 418 -17.67 3.77 -20.43
CA SER A 418 -17.42 4.80 -19.43
C SER A 418 -17.84 6.16 -19.97
N ASN A 419 -18.63 6.89 -19.19
CA ASN A 419 -18.95 8.28 -19.47
C ASN A 419 -17.88 9.18 -18.85
N ASP A 420 -17.25 9.99 -19.70
CA ASP A 420 -16.60 11.26 -19.44
C ASP A 420 -17.22 11.93 -18.22
N SER A 421 -18.43 12.45 -18.42
CA SER A 421 -19.21 13.41 -17.63
C SER A 421 -19.77 12.94 -16.27
N ASN A 422 -19.41 11.76 -15.74
CA ASN A 422 -20.04 11.27 -14.50
C ASN A 422 -19.35 11.74 -13.17
N PRO A 423 -20.03 12.53 -12.31
CA PRO A 423 -19.47 13.09 -11.06
C PRO A 423 -18.98 12.05 -10.05
N ALA A 424 -19.56 10.85 -9.99
CA ALA A 424 -19.15 9.81 -9.04
C ALA A 424 -17.73 9.25 -9.31
N TYR A 425 -17.20 9.48 -10.51
CA TYR A 425 -15.92 8.96 -10.99
C TYR A 425 -14.90 10.05 -11.28
N TYR A 426 -15.32 11.31 -11.12
CA TYR A 426 -14.54 12.51 -11.35
C TYR A 426 -13.81 12.93 -10.09
N VAL A 427 -12.48 12.88 -10.17
CA VAL A 427 -11.63 13.76 -9.37
C VAL A 427 -11.48 15.02 -10.22
N SER A 428 -11.74 16.20 -9.67
CA SER A 428 -11.52 17.49 -10.36
C SER A 428 -10.04 17.69 -10.74
N GLN A 429 -9.14 16.90 -10.18
CA GLN A 429 -7.70 16.96 -10.39
C GLN A 429 -7.24 16.04 -11.54
N ALA A 430 -6.12 16.44 -12.15
CA ALA A 430 -5.48 15.73 -13.24
C ALA A 430 -4.87 14.41 -12.77
N ARG A 431 -4.93 13.37 -13.61
CA ARG A 431 -4.53 12.01 -13.22
C ARG A 431 -3.09 11.67 -13.60
N LEU A 432 -2.56 12.34 -14.61
CA LEU A 432 -1.29 11.99 -15.24
C LEU A 432 -0.16 12.95 -14.89
N ILE A 433 -0.41 14.11 -14.25
CA ILE A 433 0.65 15.09 -13.92
C ILE A 433 1.84 14.43 -13.21
N GLN A 434 1.59 13.66 -12.16
CA GLN A 434 2.68 13.01 -11.42
C GLN A 434 3.43 11.98 -12.27
N ALA A 435 2.71 11.25 -13.12
CA ALA A 435 3.29 10.24 -14.01
C ALA A 435 4.13 10.88 -15.14
N THR A 436 3.64 11.97 -15.74
CA THR A 436 4.33 12.69 -16.82
C THR A 436 5.53 13.48 -16.31
N MET A 437 5.45 14.08 -15.11
CA MET A 437 6.60 14.75 -14.47
C MET A 437 7.72 13.77 -14.12
N THR A 438 7.38 12.59 -13.61
CA THR A 438 8.38 11.60 -13.18
C THR A 438 8.86 10.70 -14.31
N ASN A 439 8.30 10.84 -15.53
CA ASN A 439 8.48 9.91 -16.66
C ASN A 439 8.33 8.43 -16.26
N LYS A 440 7.50 8.15 -15.26
CA LYS A 440 7.23 6.78 -14.78
C LYS A 440 5.94 6.28 -15.41
N ILE A 441 5.98 5.05 -15.90
CA ILE A 441 4.78 4.31 -16.26
C ILE A 441 4.07 3.97 -14.95
N GLY A 442 2.98 4.66 -14.65
CA GLY A 442 2.23 4.32 -13.44
C GLY A 442 1.45 3.02 -13.65
N GLU A 443 1.17 2.32 -12.55
CA GLU A 443 0.48 1.02 -12.56
C GLU A 443 -0.87 1.07 -13.27
N ILE A 444 -1.14 0.06 -14.10
CA ILE A 444 -2.40 -0.12 -14.83
C ILE A 444 -3.25 -1.09 -14.02
N GLU A 445 -4.35 -0.61 -13.46
CA GLU A 445 -5.30 -1.47 -12.76
C GLU A 445 -6.16 -2.24 -13.77
N ALA A 446 -6.29 -3.55 -13.59
CA ALA A 446 -7.18 -4.36 -14.42
C ALA A 446 -8.65 -3.95 -14.17
N VAL A 447 -9.41 -3.77 -15.26
CA VAL A 447 -10.85 -3.44 -15.20
C VAL A 447 -11.66 -4.51 -14.44
N ASN A 448 -11.12 -5.74 -14.37
CA ASN A 448 -11.73 -6.91 -13.75
C ASN A 448 -11.32 -7.18 -12.30
N SER A 449 -10.85 -6.20 -11.54
CA SER A 449 -10.99 -6.29 -10.08
C SER A 449 -12.37 -5.74 -9.70
N PRO A 450 -13.36 -6.58 -9.34
CA PRO A 450 -14.50 -6.10 -8.59
C PRO A 450 -13.94 -5.68 -7.22
N ALA A 451 -13.40 -4.46 -7.13
CA ALA A 451 -13.34 -3.78 -5.85
C ALA A 451 -14.75 -3.89 -5.28
N LYS A 452 -14.90 -4.63 -4.17
CA LYS A 452 -16.15 -4.92 -3.44
C LYS A 452 -17.24 -3.90 -3.79
N ARG A 453 -18.02 -4.17 -4.84
CA ARG A 453 -19.16 -3.34 -5.21
C ARG A 453 -20.28 -3.73 -4.28
N GLN A 454 -20.24 -3.20 -3.07
CA GLN A 454 -21.44 -3.13 -2.25
C GLN A 454 -22.34 -2.12 -2.94
N LEU A 455 -23.42 -2.61 -3.56
CA LEU A 455 -24.57 -1.81 -3.93
C LEU A 455 -25.14 -1.22 -2.63
N THR A 456 -24.65 -0.06 -2.23
CA THR A 456 -25.28 0.70 -1.15
C THR A 456 -26.52 1.34 -1.73
N VAL A 457 -27.68 0.81 -1.37
CA VAL A 457 -28.94 1.55 -1.44
C VAL A 457 -28.71 2.85 -0.65
N ILE A 458 -28.88 3.99 -1.32
CA ILE A 458 -28.78 5.30 -0.68
C ILE A 458 -30.07 5.49 0.11
N GLU A 459 -30.06 5.08 1.38
CA GLU A 459 -30.96 5.67 2.36
C GLU A 459 -30.44 7.08 2.69
N PRO A 460 -31.30 8.10 2.79
CA PRO A 460 -30.87 9.47 3.09
C PRO A 460 -30.57 9.60 4.59
N GLU A 461 -29.57 8.87 5.08
CA GLU A 461 -28.90 9.24 6.32
C GLU A 461 -27.92 10.37 6.00
N ARG A 462 -27.90 11.39 6.86
CA ARG A 462 -27.07 12.59 6.72
C ARG A 462 -25.62 12.16 6.39
N LEU A 463 -25.17 12.49 5.18
CA LEU A 463 -23.83 12.13 4.71
C LEU A 463 -22.78 12.82 5.58
N LEU A 464 -22.32 12.12 6.60
CA LEU A 464 -21.08 12.46 7.29
C LEU A 464 -19.96 12.39 6.24
N THR A 465 -19.18 13.47 6.16
CA THR A 465 -18.02 13.57 5.27
C THR A 465 -17.07 12.40 5.51
N GLU A 466 -16.25 12.02 4.52
CA GLU A 466 -15.28 10.92 4.72
C GLU A 466 -14.34 11.17 5.90
N GLN A 467 -14.01 12.45 6.15
CA GLN A 467 -13.25 12.85 7.33
C GLN A 467 -14.00 12.61 8.63
N GLU A 468 -15.30 12.88 8.69
CA GLU A 468 -16.15 12.57 9.85
C GLU A 468 -16.35 11.05 10.02
N LYS A 469 -16.46 10.28 8.92
CA LYS A 469 -16.53 8.81 8.99
C LYS A 469 -15.22 8.19 9.48
N ILE A 470 -14.07 8.68 9.00
CA ILE A 470 -12.75 8.25 9.47
C ILE A 470 -12.55 8.67 10.92
N ALA A 471 -12.90 9.90 11.28
CA ALA A 471 -12.84 10.40 12.65
C ALA A 471 -13.71 9.57 13.60
N GLN A 472 -14.96 9.24 13.21
CA GLN A 472 -15.85 8.40 14.01
C GLN A 472 -15.36 6.94 14.11
N GLN A 473 -14.91 6.33 13.00
CA GLN A 473 -14.41 4.94 13.01
C GLN A 473 -13.11 4.79 13.80
N THR A 474 -12.18 5.74 13.69
CA THR A 474 -10.96 5.76 14.51
C THR A 474 -11.27 6.00 15.98
N PHE A 475 -12.35 6.72 16.31
CA PHE A 475 -12.77 7.00 17.69
C PHE A 475 -13.48 5.83 18.38
N GLN A 476 -14.16 4.94 17.66
CA GLN A 476 -15.04 3.93 18.28
C GLN A 476 -14.30 2.98 19.24
N GLY A 477 -13.05 2.61 18.95
CA GLY A 477 -12.23 1.78 19.84
C GLY A 477 -11.76 2.47 21.13
N TYR A 478 -11.80 3.81 21.17
CA TYR A 478 -11.31 4.65 22.28
C TYR A 478 -12.41 5.37 23.04
N ALA A 479 -13.64 5.38 22.52
CA ALA A 479 -14.82 5.88 23.20
C ALA A 479 -15.00 5.35 24.65
N PRO A 480 -14.68 4.08 24.96
CA PRO A 480 -14.77 3.58 26.34
C PRO A 480 -13.94 4.39 27.33
N PHE A 481 -12.72 4.82 26.95
CA PHE A 481 -11.84 5.58 27.85
C PHE A 481 -12.35 7.00 28.12
N ARG A 482 -13.02 7.62 27.14
CA ARG A 482 -13.61 8.97 27.30
C ARG A 482 -14.82 8.99 28.22
N GLN A 483 -15.51 7.86 28.34
CA GLN A 483 -16.73 7.72 29.15
C GLN A 483 -16.45 7.25 30.58
N THR A 484 -15.27 6.68 30.86
CA THR A 484 -14.89 6.30 32.22
C THR A 484 -14.54 7.52 33.06
N SER A 485 -15.27 7.72 34.15
CA SER A 485 -14.95 8.76 35.14
C SER A 485 -13.69 8.39 35.93
N PRO A 486 -12.83 9.36 36.30
CA PRO A 486 -11.67 9.10 37.15
C PRO A 486 -12.07 8.42 38.46
N VAL A 487 -11.24 7.49 38.93
CA VAL A 487 -11.45 6.79 40.21
C VAL A 487 -10.68 7.55 41.29
N GLU A 488 -11.40 8.09 42.27
CA GLU A 488 -10.83 8.80 43.42
C GLU A 488 -11.10 8.04 44.72
N LEU A 489 -10.14 8.07 45.65
CA LEU A 489 -10.30 7.54 47.00
C LEU A 489 -10.78 8.67 47.92
N LEU A 490 -12.03 8.62 48.35
CA LEU A 490 -12.60 9.59 49.28
C LEU A 490 -12.21 9.27 50.73
N PRO A 491 -12.00 10.29 51.58
CA PRO A 491 -11.71 10.09 52.99
C PRO A 491 -12.91 9.44 53.70
N GLY A 492 -12.68 8.29 54.34
CA GLY A 492 -13.74 7.49 55.00
C GLY A 492 -14.41 6.43 54.12
N ALA A 493 -13.82 6.12 52.95
CA ALA A 493 -14.28 5.06 52.06
C ALA A 493 -14.36 3.69 52.75
N SER A 494 -15.32 2.87 52.32
CA SER A 494 -15.48 1.49 52.76
C SER A 494 -14.33 0.59 52.27
N THR A 495 -14.15 -0.57 52.90
CA THR A 495 -13.16 -1.56 52.47
C THR A 495 -13.42 -2.03 51.03
N GLU A 496 -14.68 -2.12 50.61
CA GLU A 496 -15.05 -2.52 49.24
C GLU A 496 -14.66 -1.45 48.20
N GLU A 497 -14.90 -0.17 48.50
CA GLU A 497 -14.48 0.95 47.64
C GLU A 497 -12.96 1.02 47.52
N SER A 498 -12.24 0.83 48.64
CA SER A 498 -10.78 0.76 48.62
C SER A 498 -10.26 -0.40 47.73
N GLU A 499 -10.99 -1.52 47.68
CA GLU A 499 -10.65 -2.64 46.79
C GLU A 499 -10.90 -2.32 45.31
N VAL A 500 -11.94 -1.56 44.98
CA VAL A 500 -12.18 -1.07 43.61
C VAL A 500 -11.02 -0.16 43.18
N VAL A 501 -10.59 0.74 44.06
CA VAL A 501 -9.43 1.62 43.84
C VAL A 501 -8.14 0.81 43.63
N ILE A 502 -7.86 -0.17 44.49
CA ILE A 502 -6.69 -1.05 44.35
C ILE A 502 -6.71 -1.78 43.00
N ARG A 503 -7.85 -2.35 42.60
CA ARG A 503 -8.00 -3.02 41.30
C ARG A 503 -7.80 -2.05 40.13
N ALA A 504 -8.30 -0.82 40.24
CA ALA A 504 -8.10 0.21 39.23
C ALA A 504 -6.62 0.61 39.09
N ILE A 505 -5.91 0.78 40.22
CA ILE A 505 -4.46 1.09 40.23
C ILE A 505 -3.68 -0.02 39.57
N TYR A 506 -3.93 -1.27 39.94
CA TYR A 506 -3.29 -2.41 39.32
C TYR A 506 -3.58 -2.51 37.83
N ARG A 507 -4.84 -2.28 37.40
CA ARG A 507 -5.22 -2.29 35.99
C ARG A 507 -4.48 -1.22 35.19
N GLN A 508 -4.33 -0.02 35.74
CA GLN A 508 -3.63 1.08 35.08
C GLN A 508 -2.11 0.85 35.04
N VAL A 509 -1.50 0.67 36.22
CA VAL A 509 -0.04 0.61 36.36
C VAL A 509 0.49 -0.64 35.67
N MET A 510 -0.19 -1.78 35.78
CA MET A 510 0.26 -3.03 35.14
C MET A 510 -0.19 -3.18 33.68
N GLY A 511 -0.67 -2.11 33.05
CA GLY A 511 -0.96 -2.10 31.61
C GLY A 511 -2.04 -3.08 31.17
N ASN A 512 -3.11 -3.20 31.97
CA ASN A 512 -4.23 -4.10 31.74
C ASN A 512 -3.86 -5.60 31.69
N ALA A 513 -2.70 -5.98 32.24
CA ALA A 513 -2.32 -7.37 32.42
C ALA A 513 -3.05 -7.99 33.62
N HIS A 514 -3.44 -9.27 33.50
CA HIS A 514 -3.96 -10.03 34.63
C HIS A 514 -2.86 -10.24 35.69
N ILE A 515 -3.25 -10.11 36.96
CA ILE A 515 -2.39 -10.26 38.13
C ILE A 515 -2.99 -11.34 39.00
N MET A 516 -2.18 -12.33 39.36
CA MET A 516 -2.61 -13.40 40.26
C MET A 516 -2.65 -12.89 41.70
N GLU A 517 -3.47 -13.51 42.56
CA GLU A 517 -3.56 -13.10 43.97
C GLU A 517 -2.21 -13.21 44.71
N SER A 518 -1.37 -14.18 44.32
CA SER A 518 -0.02 -14.35 44.85
C SER A 518 0.97 -13.26 44.42
N GLU A 519 0.68 -12.55 43.34
CA GLU A 519 1.50 -11.44 42.83
C GLU A 519 1.04 -10.09 43.42
N ARG A 520 0.02 -10.06 44.28
CA ARG A 520 -0.45 -8.79 44.88
C ARG A 520 0.43 -8.36 46.04
N LEU A 521 0.60 -7.04 46.18
CA LEU A 521 1.43 -6.45 47.23
C LEU A 521 0.58 -6.26 48.50
N VAL A 522 0.43 -7.33 49.28
CA VAL A 522 -0.48 -7.39 50.46
C VAL A 522 -0.19 -6.30 51.51
N VAL A 523 1.09 -5.98 51.73
CA VAL A 523 1.50 -4.97 52.73
C VAL A 523 1.08 -3.56 52.30
N PRO A 524 1.46 -3.05 51.10
CA PRO A 524 0.94 -1.80 50.56
C PRO A 524 -0.60 -1.73 50.51
N GLU A 525 -1.26 -2.82 50.12
CA GLU A 525 -2.74 -2.85 50.06
C GLU A 525 -3.36 -2.60 51.43
N SER A 526 -2.85 -3.29 52.46
CA SER A 526 -3.33 -3.15 53.83
C SER A 526 -3.09 -1.73 54.37
N GLN A 527 -1.96 -1.12 54.02
CA GLN A 527 -1.66 0.26 54.44
C GLN A 527 -2.56 1.29 53.75
N LEU A 528 -2.92 1.08 52.47
CA LEU A 528 -3.89 1.91 51.77
C LEU A 528 -5.30 1.74 52.35
N LYS A 529 -5.73 0.50 52.65
CA LYS A 529 -7.03 0.22 53.30
C LYS A 529 -7.19 0.91 54.66
N ASN A 530 -6.09 1.01 55.41
CA ASN A 530 -6.06 1.67 56.71
C ASN A 530 -5.92 3.20 56.61
N GLY A 531 -5.74 3.76 55.41
CA GLY A 531 -5.53 5.20 55.19
C GLY A 531 -4.15 5.72 55.59
N ASN A 532 -3.17 4.83 55.81
CA ASN A 532 -1.78 5.21 56.14
C ASN A 532 -0.97 5.62 54.90
N LEU A 533 -1.42 5.22 53.71
CA LEU A 533 -0.84 5.60 52.42
C LEU A 533 -1.86 6.37 51.60
N SER A 534 -1.40 7.34 50.82
CA SER A 534 -2.19 7.96 49.75
C SER A 534 -2.18 7.07 48.50
N VAL A 535 -3.10 7.34 47.56
CA VAL A 535 -3.14 6.63 46.27
C VAL A 535 -1.84 6.86 45.50
N ARG A 536 -1.30 8.09 45.55
CA ARG A 536 0.01 8.41 44.96
C ARG A 536 1.15 7.58 45.55
N GLU A 537 1.20 7.43 46.87
CA GLU A 537 2.24 6.64 47.54
C GLU A 537 2.11 5.16 47.20
N PHE A 538 0.88 4.66 47.14
CA PHE A 538 0.62 3.28 46.74
C PHE A 538 1.02 3.04 45.27
N VAL A 539 0.71 3.96 44.35
CA VAL A 539 1.18 3.90 42.95
C VAL A 539 2.71 3.87 42.89
N ARG A 540 3.40 4.66 43.72
CA ARG A 540 4.87 4.64 43.83
C ARG A 540 5.38 3.26 44.27
N GLN A 541 4.79 2.66 45.30
CA GLN A 541 5.20 1.34 45.78
C GLN A 541 4.93 0.24 44.74
N VAL A 542 3.82 0.31 44.00
CA VAL A 542 3.52 -0.63 42.91
C VAL A 542 4.53 -0.47 41.77
N ALA A 543 4.84 0.76 41.36
CA ALA A 543 5.78 1.04 40.27
C ALA A 543 7.25 0.70 40.63
N LYS A 544 7.64 0.80 41.90
CA LYS A 544 8.96 0.38 42.38
C LYS A 544 9.09 -1.12 42.64
N SER A 545 7.98 -1.87 42.59
CA SER A 545 8.02 -3.29 42.87
C SER A 545 8.80 -4.08 41.81
N GLU A 546 9.44 -5.18 42.24
CA GLU A 546 10.12 -6.13 41.35
C GLU A 546 9.17 -6.71 40.28
N LEU A 547 7.87 -6.78 40.59
CA LEU A 547 6.83 -7.24 39.66
C LEU A 547 6.64 -6.29 38.48
N TYR A 548 6.60 -4.99 38.74
CA TYR A 548 6.51 -3.99 37.69
C TYR A 548 7.82 -3.94 36.88
N GLN A 549 8.95 -3.94 37.59
CA GLN A 549 10.28 -3.92 36.98
C GLN A 549 10.48 -5.11 36.03
N SER A 550 10.30 -6.34 36.51
CA SER A 550 10.49 -7.56 35.70
C SER A 550 9.61 -7.62 34.45
N ARG A 551 8.42 -7.01 34.47
CA ARG A 551 7.50 -6.99 33.31
C ARG A 551 7.87 -5.95 32.27
N PHE A 552 8.31 -4.76 32.67
CA PHE A 552 8.43 -3.62 31.75
C PHE A 552 9.87 -3.16 31.49
N THR A 553 10.85 -3.54 32.31
CA THR A 553 12.27 -3.21 32.04
C THR A 553 12.98 -4.23 31.16
N ASN A 554 12.40 -5.42 30.94
CA ASN A 554 12.93 -6.44 30.02
C ASN A 554 12.61 -6.11 28.54
N CYS A 555 12.79 -4.85 28.14
CA CYS A 555 12.59 -4.37 26.77
C CYS A 555 13.62 -3.27 26.43
N TYR A 556 13.54 -2.69 25.23
CA TYR A 556 14.42 -1.57 24.89
C TYR A 556 14.18 -0.40 25.84
N ARG A 557 15.26 0.29 26.24
CA ARG A 557 15.21 1.42 27.20
C ARG A 557 14.11 2.43 26.92
N TYR A 558 14.05 2.93 25.68
CA TYR A 558 13.04 3.91 25.29
C TYR A 558 11.62 3.33 25.21
N ARG A 559 11.47 2.01 25.01
CA ARG A 559 10.18 1.34 25.11
C ARG A 559 9.68 1.31 26.55
N ALA A 560 10.57 1.02 27.52
CA ALA A 560 10.22 1.07 28.93
C ALA A 560 9.76 2.48 29.34
N MET A 561 10.44 3.53 28.87
CA MET A 561 10.05 4.91 29.12
C MET A 561 8.68 5.27 28.51
N GLU A 562 8.41 4.87 27.25
CA GLU A 562 7.07 5.05 26.64
C GLU A 562 5.97 4.43 27.51
N LEU A 563 6.24 3.26 28.11
CA LEU A 563 5.33 2.58 29.01
C LEU A 563 5.22 3.28 30.36
N HIS A 564 6.31 3.78 30.95
CA HIS A 564 6.26 4.57 32.19
C HIS A 564 5.39 5.83 32.01
N PHE A 565 5.58 6.58 30.92
CA PHE A 565 4.73 7.73 30.57
C PHE A 565 3.26 7.34 30.47
N LYS A 566 2.97 6.19 29.84
CA LYS A 566 1.62 5.67 29.69
C LYS A 566 0.99 5.25 31.03
N HIS A 567 1.72 4.49 31.85
CA HIS A 567 1.21 3.91 33.10
C HIS A 567 1.07 4.95 34.22
N LEU A 568 2.07 5.82 34.38
CA LEU A 568 2.15 6.78 35.50
C LEU A 568 1.52 8.13 35.17
N LEU A 569 1.79 8.69 33.98
CA LEU A 569 1.30 10.01 33.59
C LEU A 569 0.05 9.97 32.70
N GLY A 570 -0.34 8.79 32.20
CA GLY A 570 -1.52 8.62 31.38
C GLY A 570 -1.42 9.23 29.97
N ARG A 571 -0.20 9.53 29.50
CA ARG A 571 0.05 10.18 28.20
C ARG A 571 1.25 9.55 27.48
N ALA A 572 1.44 9.94 26.22
CA ALA A 572 2.67 9.65 25.49
C ALA A 572 3.74 10.72 25.78
N PRO A 573 5.04 10.41 25.60
CA PRO A 573 6.07 11.45 25.59
C PRO A 573 5.78 12.49 24.50
N GLN A 574 6.04 13.76 24.80
CA GLN A 574 5.76 14.86 23.86
C GLN A 574 6.91 15.06 22.88
N ASN A 575 8.14 14.94 23.36
CA ASN A 575 9.34 15.16 22.58
C ASN A 575 10.45 14.17 22.99
N PHE A 576 11.47 14.08 22.13
CA PHE A 576 12.63 13.23 22.41
C PHE A 576 13.49 13.75 23.58
N ALA A 577 13.38 15.04 23.94
CA ALA A 577 14.14 15.64 25.03
C ALA A 577 13.68 15.13 26.41
N GLU A 578 12.38 14.96 26.64
CA GLU A 578 11.82 14.33 27.84
C GLU A 578 12.39 12.90 28.00
N MET A 579 12.35 12.10 26.93
CA MET A 579 12.88 10.74 26.95
C MET A 579 14.39 10.71 27.23
N LYS A 580 15.14 11.68 26.68
CA LYS A 580 16.56 11.83 26.95
C LYS A 580 16.83 12.21 28.41
N ALA A 581 15.99 13.06 29.01
CA ALA A 581 16.12 13.46 30.42
C ALA A 581 15.92 12.27 31.37
N HIS A 582 14.87 11.48 31.18
CA HIS A 582 14.65 10.24 31.93
C HIS A 582 15.76 9.21 31.68
N SER A 583 16.30 9.16 30.45
CA SER A 583 17.49 8.38 30.17
C SER A 583 18.68 8.83 31.00
N ALA A 584 18.94 10.13 31.13
CA ALA A 584 20.04 10.60 31.95
C ALA A 584 19.87 10.21 33.43
N ILE A 585 18.67 10.41 33.98
CA ILE A 585 18.35 10.07 35.39
C ILE A 585 18.56 8.58 35.66
N LEU A 586 18.08 7.72 34.76
CA LEU A 586 18.25 6.27 34.89
C LEU A 586 19.73 5.85 34.84
N ASP A 587 20.59 6.58 34.12
CA ASP A 587 22.03 6.32 34.09
C ASP A 587 22.77 6.83 35.34
N THR A 588 22.32 7.93 35.93
CA THR A 588 23.01 8.58 37.07
C THR A 588 22.53 8.10 38.43
N GLU A 589 21.22 7.91 38.59
CA GLU A 589 20.55 7.71 39.88
C GLU A 589 19.82 6.35 39.97
N GLY A 590 19.58 5.69 38.84
CA GLY A 590 18.99 4.36 38.77
C GLY A 590 17.46 4.33 38.62
N TYR A 591 16.88 3.12 38.71
CA TYR A 591 15.48 2.87 38.35
C TYR A 591 14.47 3.52 39.30
N GLU A 592 14.68 3.43 40.60
CA GLU A 592 13.75 4.00 41.58
C GLU A 592 13.66 5.52 41.48
N ALA A 593 14.79 6.18 41.21
CA ALA A 593 14.87 7.61 41.00
C ALA A 593 14.15 8.04 39.71
N ASP A 594 14.28 7.26 38.62
CA ASP A 594 13.51 7.50 37.39
C ASP A 594 12.00 7.43 37.66
N ILE A 595 11.51 6.40 38.38
CA ILE A 595 10.10 6.30 38.77
C ILE A 595 9.64 7.48 39.64
N ASP A 596 10.46 7.88 40.61
CA ASP A 596 10.16 9.04 41.46
C ASP A 596 10.09 10.33 40.66
N SER A 597 10.91 10.49 39.61
CA SER A 597 10.87 11.66 38.74
C SER A 597 9.52 11.84 38.04
N TYR A 598 8.85 10.74 37.65
CA TYR A 598 7.50 10.78 37.07
C TYR A 598 6.45 11.18 38.11
N ILE A 599 6.48 10.56 39.30
CA ILE A 599 5.45 10.71 40.34
C ILE A 599 5.60 12.03 41.11
N ASN A 600 6.82 12.56 41.21
CA ASN A 600 7.11 13.84 41.86
C ASN A 600 7.04 15.03 40.90
N SER A 601 6.70 14.80 39.63
CA SER A 601 6.50 15.88 38.67
C SER A 601 5.30 16.76 39.05
N ASP A 602 5.41 18.06 38.81
CA ASP A 602 4.29 19.01 38.96
C ASP A 602 3.10 18.60 38.09
N GLU A 603 3.38 17.93 36.96
CA GLU A 603 2.36 17.42 36.07
C GLU A 603 1.51 16.31 36.70
N TYR A 604 2.13 15.36 37.39
CA TYR A 604 1.41 14.31 38.12
C TYR A 604 0.55 14.93 39.22
N GLN A 605 1.11 15.87 39.98
CA GLN A 605 0.41 16.54 41.07
C GLN A 605 -0.81 17.34 40.57
N ASN A 606 -0.65 18.09 39.47
CA ASN A 606 -1.74 18.89 38.88
C ASN A 606 -2.85 18.02 38.26
N ALA A 607 -2.53 16.83 37.78
CA ALA A 607 -3.47 15.96 37.08
C ALA A 607 -4.23 15.00 38.00
N PHE A 608 -3.54 14.40 38.97
CA PHE A 608 -4.06 13.33 39.81
C PHE A 608 -4.10 13.69 41.30
N GLY A 609 -3.28 14.66 41.73
CA GLY A 609 -3.12 14.96 43.15
C GLY A 609 -2.68 13.73 43.96
N GLU A 610 -3.23 13.55 45.16
CA GLU A 610 -2.83 12.46 46.07
C GLU A 610 -3.80 11.28 46.08
N ASN A 611 -5.05 11.49 45.67
CA ASN A 611 -6.15 10.54 45.88
C ASN A 611 -6.78 10.01 44.58
N ILE A 612 -6.36 10.49 43.41
CA ILE A 612 -6.91 10.05 42.12
C ILE A 612 -5.97 9.00 41.50
N VAL A 613 -6.54 7.91 41.03
CA VAL A 613 -5.81 6.87 40.29
C VAL A 613 -5.40 7.42 38.93
N PRO A 614 -4.14 7.23 38.48
CA PRO A 614 -3.74 7.63 37.14
C PRO A 614 -4.68 7.03 36.08
N TYR A 615 -5.04 7.84 35.10
CA TYR A 615 -5.91 7.43 34.00
C TYR A 615 -5.38 7.98 32.69
N TYR A 616 -5.74 7.33 31.58
CA TYR A 616 -5.34 7.79 30.26
C TYR A 616 -5.97 9.16 29.96
N ARG A 617 -5.14 10.15 29.62
CA ARG A 617 -5.57 11.52 29.31
C ARG A 617 -4.98 12.08 28.03
N GLY A 618 -3.90 11.49 27.50
CA GLY A 618 -3.23 11.95 26.28
C GLY A 618 -4.07 11.86 24.99
N TYR A 619 -5.32 11.36 25.05
CA TYR A 619 -6.27 11.42 23.93
C TYR A 619 -7.14 12.69 23.93
N ASN A 620 -7.09 13.52 24.97
CA ASN A 620 -7.79 14.80 24.99
C ASN A 620 -6.81 15.90 24.52
N SER A 621 -7.14 16.61 23.45
CA SER A 621 -6.39 17.80 23.06
C SER A 621 -6.79 18.99 23.92
N ALA A 622 -5.84 19.57 24.65
CA ALA A 622 -6.02 20.84 25.37
C ALA A 622 -5.42 22.02 24.57
N PRO A 623 -5.97 23.24 24.69
CA PRO A 623 -5.38 24.43 24.08
C PRO A 623 -3.95 24.63 24.60
N GLY A 624 -2.99 24.75 23.69
CA GLY A 624 -1.56 24.88 24.01
C GLY A 624 -0.74 23.58 23.96
N GLN A 625 -1.38 22.42 23.77
CA GLN A 625 -0.68 21.13 23.60
C GLN A 625 -0.44 20.77 22.13
N THR A 626 0.61 19.99 21.88
CA THR A 626 0.93 19.52 20.53
C THR A 626 0.05 18.34 20.13
N MET A 627 -0.39 18.31 18.87
CA MET A 627 -1.14 17.17 18.31
C MET A 627 -0.34 15.86 18.27
N VAL A 628 0.98 15.95 18.44
CA VAL A 628 1.91 14.81 18.48
C VAL A 628 1.57 13.90 19.66
N GLU A 629 1.27 14.46 20.83
CA GLU A 629 0.88 13.69 22.02
C GLU A 629 -0.34 12.83 21.74
N PHE A 630 -1.38 13.42 21.13
CA PHE A 630 -2.60 12.73 20.73
C PHE A 630 -2.31 11.57 19.77
N THR A 631 -1.55 11.82 18.69
CA THR A 631 -1.23 10.78 17.70
C THR A 631 -0.35 9.66 18.26
N ASN A 632 0.56 10.00 19.17
CA ASN A 632 1.45 9.04 19.82
C ASN A 632 0.70 8.20 20.85
N MET A 633 -0.23 8.81 21.57
CA MET A 633 -1.06 8.12 22.55
C MET A 633 -1.94 7.06 21.86
N LEU A 634 -2.49 7.39 20.68
CA LEU A 634 -3.21 6.43 19.85
C LEU A 634 -2.34 5.27 19.34
N HIS A 635 -1.02 5.45 19.22
CA HIS A 635 -0.11 4.35 18.87
C HIS A 635 0.23 3.47 20.07
N LEU A 636 0.27 4.04 21.27
CA LEU A 636 0.54 3.32 22.50
C LEU A 636 -0.69 2.56 23.02
N LEU A 637 -1.90 3.08 22.80
CA LEU A 637 -3.17 2.41 23.11
C LEU A 637 -3.63 1.60 21.89
N LYS A 638 -3.52 0.27 21.94
CA LYS A 638 -4.04 -0.60 20.85
C LYS A 638 -5.57 -0.77 20.88
N GLY A 639 -6.21 -0.49 22.02
CA GLY A 639 -7.65 -0.65 22.27
C GLY A 639 -7.97 -0.89 23.76
N ALA A 640 -9.25 -0.89 24.14
CA ALA A 640 -9.72 -1.05 25.53
C ALA A 640 -9.33 -2.38 26.20
N SER A 641 -9.19 -3.44 25.42
CA SER A 641 -8.87 -4.79 25.89
C SER A 641 -7.42 -5.19 25.65
N GLY A 642 -6.58 -4.30 25.12
CA GLY A 642 -5.17 -4.58 24.88
C GLY A 642 -4.39 -4.66 26.20
N SER A 643 -3.48 -5.63 26.29
CA SER A 643 -2.46 -5.69 27.35
C SER A 643 -1.16 -5.10 26.81
N ASP A 644 -0.42 -4.38 27.64
CA ASP A 644 0.91 -3.87 27.25
C ASP A 644 2.02 -4.93 27.34
N LYS A 645 1.70 -6.10 27.92
CA LYS A 645 2.58 -7.27 27.97
C LYS A 645 2.43 -8.11 26.69
N ASP A 646 2.82 -7.55 25.55
CA ASP A 646 3.00 -8.30 24.31
C ASP A 646 4.45 -8.81 24.25
N LEU A 647 4.67 -10.11 24.47
CA LEU A 647 6.01 -10.71 24.57
C LEU A 647 6.80 -10.75 23.23
N THR A 648 6.17 -10.37 22.12
CA THR A 648 6.71 -10.59 20.76
C THR A 648 7.32 -9.34 20.12
N ASP A 649 6.96 -8.12 20.57
CA ASP A 649 7.46 -6.88 20.00
C ASP A 649 7.84 -5.86 21.08
N ASN A 650 9.11 -5.94 21.50
CA ASN A 650 9.69 -5.07 22.54
C ASN A 650 10.21 -3.73 22.00
N ARG A 651 10.07 -3.45 20.70
CA ARG A 651 10.63 -2.24 20.07
C ARG A 651 9.89 -0.98 20.51
N PRO A 652 10.58 0.18 20.61
CA PRO A 652 9.90 1.44 20.86
C PRO A 652 8.98 1.79 19.70
N ARG A 653 7.77 2.27 20.01
CA ARG A 653 6.71 2.50 19.01
C ARG A 653 6.65 3.94 18.55
N VAL A 654 7.00 4.86 19.43
CA VAL A 654 6.85 6.29 19.22
C VAL A 654 8.21 6.93 18.96
N THR A 655 9.29 6.48 19.60
CA THR A 655 10.59 7.16 19.53
C THR A 655 11.15 7.29 18.12
N ASN A 656 11.00 6.26 17.29
CA ASN A 656 11.53 6.26 15.93
C ASN A 656 10.86 7.30 15.05
N ALA A 657 9.61 7.64 15.34
CA ALA A 657 8.87 8.68 14.64
C ALA A 657 9.03 10.08 15.28
N MET A 658 9.74 10.18 16.41
CA MET A 658 10.14 11.46 17.00
C MET A 658 11.51 11.95 16.51
N LEU A 659 12.35 11.05 15.99
CA LEU A 659 13.70 11.36 15.49
C LEU A 659 13.67 12.17 14.17
N PRO A 660 12.81 11.83 13.19
CA PRO A 660 12.35 12.77 12.16
C PRO A 660 10.96 13.28 12.54
N TYR A 661 10.66 14.57 12.38
CA TYR A 661 9.29 15.12 12.55
C TYR A 661 8.33 14.60 11.45
N GLN A 662 8.10 13.29 11.39
CA GLN A 662 7.17 12.65 10.46
C GLN A 662 5.91 12.22 11.19
N PRO A 663 4.72 12.58 10.71
CA PRO A 663 3.47 12.17 11.34
C PRO A 663 3.31 10.65 11.27
N ILE A 664 3.01 10.04 12.42
CA ILE A 664 2.80 8.59 12.51
C ILE A 664 1.42 8.25 11.93
N LYS A 665 1.36 7.27 11.01
CA LYS A 665 0.09 6.80 10.44
C LYS A 665 -0.67 5.97 11.47
N VAL A 666 -1.75 6.52 12.03
CA VAL A 666 -2.64 5.80 12.95
C VAL A 666 -3.30 4.64 12.19
N SER A 667 -2.98 3.41 12.58
CA SER A 667 -3.65 2.21 12.07
C SER A 667 -5.00 2.02 12.76
N LYS A 668 -5.98 1.45 12.05
CA LYS A 668 -7.26 1.05 12.66
C LYS A 668 -6.98 0.07 13.82
N PRO A 669 -7.70 0.17 14.96
CA PRO A 669 -7.63 -0.86 15.99
C PRO A 669 -8.03 -2.21 15.37
N ARG A 670 -7.31 -3.28 15.71
CA ARG A 670 -7.59 -4.62 15.19
C ARG A 670 -8.93 -5.08 15.75
N ASP A 671 -9.82 -5.57 14.87
CA ASP A 671 -11.12 -6.06 15.30
C ASP A 671 -10.97 -7.42 15.98
N ALA A 672 -11.79 -7.71 16.99
CA ALA A 672 -11.68 -8.97 17.75
C ALA A 672 -11.89 -10.19 16.83
N GLN A 673 -12.70 -10.03 15.79
CA GLN A 673 -12.97 -11.06 14.78
C GLN A 673 -11.76 -11.33 13.88
N GLU A 674 -10.97 -10.31 13.55
CA GLU A 674 -9.74 -10.46 12.75
C GLU A 674 -8.66 -11.23 13.53
N ILE A 675 -8.53 -10.96 14.83
CA ILE A 675 -7.60 -11.66 15.72
C ILE A 675 -8.02 -13.13 15.90
N LEU A 676 -9.33 -13.39 16.08
CA LEU A 676 -9.85 -14.75 16.18
C LEU A 676 -9.65 -15.53 14.87
N ALA A 677 -9.78 -14.88 13.70
CA ALA A 677 -9.52 -15.50 12.41
C ALA A 677 -8.03 -15.86 12.22
N GLU A 678 -7.11 -14.99 12.65
CA GLU A 678 -5.65 -15.26 12.63
C GLU A 678 -5.25 -16.40 13.57
N ILE A 679 -5.79 -16.42 14.80
CA ILE A 679 -5.42 -17.43 15.81
C ILE A 679 -5.91 -18.83 15.44
N PHE A 680 -7.12 -18.93 14.88
CA PHE A 680 -7.73 -20.21 14.59
C PHE A 680 -7.57 -20.66 13.13
N ASN A 681 -6.80 -19.94 12.29
CA ASN A 681 -6.61 -20.22 10.87
C ASN A 681 -7.94 -20.53 10.13
N PHE A 682 -9.05 -19.95 10.58
CA PHE A 682 -10.26 -19.96 9.79
C PHE A 682 -10.09 -18.84 8.77
N THR A 683 -9.80 -19.20 7.52
CA THR A 683 -10.39 -18.43 6.43
C THR A 683 -11.89 -18.43 6.73
N PRO A 684 -12.53 -17.29 7.00
CA PRO A 684 -13.97 -17.28 7.04
C PRO A 684 -14.38 -17.72 5.63
N ALA A 685 -14.78 -18.99 5.49
CA ALA A 685 -15.57 -19.40 4.36
C ALA A 685 -16.67 -18.36 4.32
N ALA A 686 -16.73 -17.60 3.22
CA ALA A 686 -17.71 -16.56 3.05
C ALA A 686 -19.02 -17.12 3.59
N THR A 687 -19.47 -16.61 4.74
CA THR A 687 -20.79 -16.96 5.25
C THR A 687 -21.67 -16.69 4.06
N PRO A 688 -22.34 -17.72 3.50
CA PRO A 688 -23.32 -17.43 2.47
C PRO A 688 -24.23 -16.41 3.13
N VAL A 689 -24.22 -15.20 2.58
CA VAL A 689 -25.24 -14.22 2.89
C VAL A 689 -26.48 -14.89 2.37
N ILE A 690 -27.12 -15.70 3.22
CA ILE A 690 -28.54 -15.90 3.14
C ILE A 690 -29.04 -14.47 3.21
N PRO A 691 -29.64 -13.93 2.15
CA PRO A 691 -30.24 -12.62 2.25
C PRO A 691 -31.24 -12.74 3.39
N GLU A 692 -30.95 -12.15 4.54
CA GLU A 692 -32.00 -11.91 5.51
C GLU A 692 -33.01 -11.05 4.75
N PRO A 693 -34.22 -11.54 4.50
CA PRO A 693 -35.25 -10.69 3.98
C PRO A 693 -35.52 -9.70 5.11
N LYS A 694 -34.97 -8.50 5.01
CA LYS A 694 -35.46 -7.36 5.78
C LYS A 694 -36.83 -6.99 5.20
N GLU A 695 -37.79 -7.90 5.36
CA GLU A 695 -39.20 -7.57 5.22
C GLU A 695 -39.48 -6.48 6.25
N SER A 696 -40.01 -5.35 5.77
CA SER A 696 -40.42 -4.27 6.67
C SER A 696 -41.42 -4.84 7.68
N GLU A 697 -41.42 -4.40 8.94
CA GLU A 697 -42.33 -4.92 9.99
C GLU A 697 -43.81 -4.95 9.53
N GLN A 698 -44.15 -4.03 8.62
CA GLN A 698 -45.46 -3.93 7.97
C GLN A 698 -45.78 -5.13 7.05
N ASP A 699 -44.81 -5.67 6.31
CA ASP A 699 -45.00 -6.82 5.42
C ASP A 699 -45.26 -8.12 6.21
N ILE A 700 -44.53 -8.30 7.32
CA ILE A 700 -44.74 -9.39 8.26
C ILE A 700 -46.15 -9.30 8.88
N LEU A 701 -46.60 -8.10 9.22
CA LEU A 701 -47.95 -7.83 9.73
C LEU A 701 -49.04 -8.14 8.71
N ILE A 702 -48.85 -7.74 7.44
CA ILE A 702 -49.79 -8.02 6.34
C ILE A 702 -49.91 -9.53 6.11
N ALA A 703 -48.78 -10.25 6.04
CA ALA A 703 -48.77 -11.70 5.86
C ALA A 703 -49.49 -12.42 7.01
N LYS A 704 -49.26 -11.99 8.26
CA LYS A 704 -49.92 -12.55 9.44
C LYS A 704 -51.44 -12.32 9.43
N LEU A 705 -51.89 -11.12 9.05
CA LEU A 705 -53.32 -10.80 8.94
C LEU A 705 -54.01 -11.61 7.82
N GLN A 706 -53.34 -11.77 6.67
CA GLN A 706 -53.85 -12.59 5.57
C GLN A 706 -53.96 -14.07 5.95
N GLN A 707 -52.99 -14.61 6.70
CA GLN A 707 -53.04 -15.98 7.21
C GLN A 707 -54.19 -16.17 8.20
N GLN A 708 -54.37 -15.25 9.16
CA GLN A 708 -55.48 -15.31 10.12
C GLN A 708 -56.86 -15.26 9.41
N LEU A 709 -56.98 -14.46 8.35
CA LEU A 709 -58.18 -14.44 7.51
C LEU A 709 -58.40 -15.76 6.79
N ALA A 710 -57.36 -16.37 6.23
CA ALA A 710 -57.44 -17.64 5.52
C ALA A 710 -57.95 -18.78 6.43
N ASP A 711 -57.45 -18.86 7.67
CA ASP A 711 -57.87 -19.86 8.64
C ASP A 711 -59.37 -19.72 9.00
N LEU A 712 -59.83 -18.47 9.14
CA LEU A 712 -61.23 -18.17 9.49
C LEU A 712 -62.20 -18.36 8.33
N ARG A 713 -61.78 -18.27 7.06
CA ARG A 713 -62.67 -18.41 5.90
C ARG A 713 -63.50 -19.69 5.90
N SER A 714 -62.92 -20.81 6.36
CA SER A 714 -63.60 -22.11 6.41
C SER A 714 -64.86 -22.07 7.31
N THR A 715 -64.72 -21.52 8.51
CA THR A 715 -65.79 -21.39 9.52
C THR A 715 -66.69 -20.19 9.27
N ALA A 716 -66.13 -19.10 8.75
CA ALA A 716 -66.85 -17.90 8.35
C ALA A 716 -67.79 -18.17 7.17
N SER A 717 -67.44 -19.03 6.20
CA SER A 717 -68.36 -19.40 5.11
C SER A 717 -69.63 -20.11 5.61
N VAL A 718 -69.49 -20.91 6.68
CA VAL A 718 -70.62 -21.55 7.35
C VAL A 718 -71.50 -20.47 7.99
N GLY A 719 -70.91 -19.45 8.60
CA GLY A 719 -71.62 -18.26 9.13
C GLY A 719 -72.28 -17.38 8.06
N GLU A 720 -71.59 -17.12 6.95
CA GLU A 720 -72.05 -16.30 5.83
C GLU A 720 -73.28 -16.93 5.16
N SER A 721 -73.30 -18.26 5.02
CA SER A 721 -74.47 -19.00 4.52
C SER A 721 -75.71 -18.84 5.40
N VAL A 722 -75.54 -18.50 6.69
CA VAL A 722 -76.64 -18.23 7.63
C VAL A 722 -77.15 -16.79 7.48
N LEU A 723 -76.25 -15.83 7.26
CA LEU A 723 -76.56 -14.41 7.12
C LEU A 723 -77.06 -14.03 5.72
N ARG A 724 -76.84 -14.86 4.70
CA ARG A 724 -77.43 -14.72 3.34
C ARG A 724 -78.94 -15.02 3.27
N LYS A 725 -79.70 -14.59 4.27
CA LYS A 725 -81.12 -14.20 4.09
C LYS A 725 -81.25 -12.69 4.32
N GLY A 726 -80.77 -11.94 3.34
CA GLY A 726 -81.11 -10.52 3.14
C GLY A 726 -80.05 -9.52 3.59
N ALA A 727 -79.15 -9.13 2.67
CA ALA A 727 -78.65 -7.77 2.41
C ALA A 727 -77.34 -7.82 1.60
N GLN A 728 -77.25 -7.01 0.54
CA GLN A 728 -76.05 -6.78 -0.28
C GLN A 728 -75.30 -5.55 0.26
N PRO A 729 -73.96 -5.54 0.36
CA PRO A 729 -73.23 -4.32 0.71
C PRO A 729 -72.93 -3.45 -0.52
N LYS A 730 -73.15 -2.15 -0.34
CA LYS A 730 -72.90 -1.03 -1.27
C LYS A 730 -71.42 -0.74 -1.44
N ALA A 731 -71.03 -0.45 -2.68
CA ALA A 731 -69.76 0.19 -3.02
C ALA A 731 -69.69 1.63 -2.47
N VAL A 732 -68.53 2.03 -1.96
CA VAL A 732 -68.17 3.43 -1.71
C VAL A 732 -66.85 3.73 -2.40
N LEU A 733 -66.88 4.77 -3.24
CA LEU A 733 -65.76 5.40 -3.94
C LEU A 733 -65.24 6.59 -3.12
N SER A 734 -63.92 6.71 -3.01
CA SER A 734 -63.13 7.96 -2.98
C SER A 734 -61.64 7.53 -3.02
N GLY A 735 -60.66 8.19 -3.64
CA GLY A 735 -60.53 9.49 -4.29
C GLY A 735 -59.12 10.02 -3.96
N GLY A 736 -58.27 10.26 -4.96
CA GLY A 736 -57.06 11.10 -4.84
C GLY A 736 -55.72 10.40 -4.56
N ILE A 737 -54.73 10.72 -5.38
CA ILE A 737 -53.37 10.16 -5.45
C ILE A 737 -52.38 11.17 -4.84
N SER A 738 -51.52 10.76 -3.88
CA SER A 738 -50.09 11.15 -3.79
C SER A 738 -49.42 10.87 -2.41
N SER A 739 -48.77 9.70 -2.26
CA SER A 739 -47.58 9.36 -1.40
C SER A 739 -47.44 7.83 -1.28
N LYS A 740 -47.18 7.17 -2.42
CA LYS A 740 -47.78 5.87 -2.76
C LYS A 740 -47.12 4.56 -2.27
N GLN A 741 -46.40 4.48 -1.15
CA GLN A 741 -45.97 3.15 -0.67
C GLN A 741 -46.16 2.89 0.82
N ALA A 742 -45.76 3.82 1.70
CA ALA A 742 -45.96 3.65 3.14
C ALA A 742 -47.44 3.79 3.53
N ASP A 743 -48.15 4.76 2.94
CA ASP A 743 -49.58 4.99 3.20
C ASP A 743 -50.46 3.89 2.58
N GLU A 744 -50.03 3.30 1.46
CA GLU A 744 -50.74 2.16 0.83
C GLU A 744 -50.68 0.92 1.71
N LYS A 745 -49.52 0.61 2.31
CA LYS A 745 -49.37 -0.52 3.23
C LYS A 745 -50.15 -0.30 4.53
N ALA A 746 -50.15 0.91 5.09
CA ALA A 746 -50.94 1.24 6.27
C ALA A 746 -52.46 1.13 6.02
N ALA A 747 -52.94 1.64 4.88
CA ALA A 747 -54.33 1.51 4.47
C ALA A 747 -54.74 0.04 4.23
N LEU A 748 -53.83 -0.78 3.70
CA LEU A 748 -54.05 -2.21 3.48
C LEU A 748 -54.14 -2.98 4.81
N ILE A 749 -53.32 -2.63 5.81
CA ILE A 749 -53.38 -3.21 7.16
C ILE A 749 -54.73 -2.89 7.84
N GLU A 750 -55.19 -1.64 7.76
CA GLU A 750 -56.50 -1.23 8.29
C GLU A 750 -57.65 -2.01 7.63
N ARG A 751 -57.60 -2.15 6.30
CA ARG A 751 -58.60 -2.94 5.55
C ARG A 751 -58.60 -4.41 5.98
N LEU A 752 -57.43 -5.04 6.07
CA LEU A 752 -57.31 -6.45 6.49
C LEU A 752 -57.78 -6.66 7.93
N ARG A 753 -57.53 -5.70 8.84
CA ARG A 753 -58.07 -5.74 10.21
C ARG A 753 -59.59 -5.68 10.22
N GLY A 754 -60.19 -4.82 9.39
CA GLY A 754 -61.65 -4.75 9.22
C GLY A 754 -62.25 -6.06 8.72
N GLU A 755 -61.68 -6.62 7.64
CA GLU A 755 -62.13 -7.91 7.08
C GLU A 755 -61.99 -9.05 8.10
N LEU A 756 -60.94 -9.03 8.93
CA LEU A 756 -60.71 -10.06 9.96
C LEU A 756 -61.75 -9.98 11.08
N MET A 757 -62.13 -8.79 11.52
CA MET A 757 -63.19 -8.59 12.51
C MET A 757 -64.54 -9.12 12.00
N GLU A 758 -64.88 -8.85 10.75
CA GLU A 758 -66.09 -9.39 10.12
C GLU A 758 -66.02 -10.92 10.01
N ALA A 759 -64.89 -11.47 9.56
CA ALA A 759 -64.70 -12.92 9.44
C ALA A 759 -64.77 -13.63 10.79
N GLN A 760 -64.24 -13.05 11.87
CA GLN A 760 -64.36 -13.59 13.23
C GLN A 760 -65.81 -13.59 13.72
N ALA A 761 -66.57 -12.53 13.45
CA ALA A 761 -67.99 -12.47 13.79
C ALA A 761 -68.78 -13.56 13.06
N LEU A 762 -68.53 -13.76 11.76
CA LEU A 762 -69.14 -14.83 10.96
C LEU A 762 -68.71 -16.23 11.46
N ALA A 763 -67.43 -16.41 11.77
CA ALA A 763 -66.89 -17.66 12.31
C ALA A 763 -67.51 -18.03 13.65
N ALA A 764 -67.74 -17.07 14.56
CA ALA A 764 -68.42 -17.30 15.83
C ALA A 764 -69.86 -17.78 15.63
N VAL A 765 -70.59 -17.20 14.67
CA VAL A 765 -71.93 -17.67 14.28
C VAL A 765 -71.86 -19.10 13.72
N GLY A 766 -70.91 -19.38 12.83
CA GLY A 766 -70.66 -20.70 12.28
C GLY A 766 -70.35 -21.76 13.35
N ALA A 767 -69.44 -21.44 14.27
CA ALA A 767 -69.04 -22.32 15.38
C ALA A 767 -70.19 -22.57 16.37
N SER A 768 -71.01 -21.56 16.68
CA SER A 768 -72.19 -21.75 17.53
C SER A 768 -73.20 -22.72 16.91
N ARG A 769 -73.32 -22.71 15.58
CA ARG A 769 -74.18 -23.62 14.83
C ARG A 769 -73.57 -25.01 14.72
N LEU A 770 -72.27 -25.11 14.50
CA LEU A 770 -71.54 -26.38 14.52
C LEU A 770 -71.69 -27.05 15.90
N ASN A 771 -71.55 -26.30 16.99
CA ASN A 771 -71.77 -26.80 18.35
C ASN A 771 -73.24 -27.22 18.56
N LYS A 772 -74.23 -26.45 18.09
CA LYS A 772 -75.64 -26.86 18.14
C LYS A 772 -75.93 -28.11 17.31
N TRP A 773 -75.25 -28.30 16.17
CA TRP A 773 -75.36 -29.48 15.33
C TRP A 773 -74.69 -30.70 15.99
N GLN A 774 -73.49 -30.53 16.56
CA GLN A 774 -72.79 -31.55 17.31
C GLN A 774 -73.61 -32.00 18.54
N GLN A 775 -74.18 -31.05 19.30
CA GLN A 775 -75.06 -31.37 20.43
C GLN A 775 -76.36 -32.09 20.03
N ARG A 776 -76.80 -31.95 18.76
CA ARG A 776 -78.00 -32.62 18.24
C ARG A 776 -77.72 -34.02 17.69
N ASN A 777 -76.54 -34.24 17.11
CA ASN A 777 -76.20 -35.49 16.42
C ASN A 777 -75.29 -36.43 17.23
N PHE A 778 -74.62 -35.92 18.28
CA PHE A 778 -73.76 -36.70 19.18
C PHE A 778 -74.28 -36.74 20.62
N ARG A 779 -75.60 -36.74 20.79
CA ARG A 779 -76.28 -37.09 22.04
C ARG A 779 -76.84 -38.49 21.97
#